data_AF-A0A146L6E6-F1
#
_entry.id   AF-A0A146L6E6-F1
#
_cell.length_a   1.000
_cell.length_b   1.000
_cell.length_c   1.000
_cell.angle_alpha   90.00
_cell.angle_beta   90.00
_cell.angle_gamma   90.00
#
_symmetry.space_group_name_H-M   'P 1'
#
loop_
_entity.id
_entity.type
_entity.pdbx_description
1 polymer ?
#
loop_
_entity_poly.entity_id
_entity_poly.type
_entity_poly.pdbx_seq_one_letter_code
_entity_poly.pdbx_strand_id
1 'polypeptide(L)'
;MVRVISVHHFDSQVIQTCEEPLAATSAPPDRILTALPHHVIEVHDLTQRGQPPFSFPTVDRVQELRYCVTGNYVATMEKKQTRQGKEVTYARVYTNWDKRPDSDSEQAMRARIAGRVTPSSSQTGADILEMIELPVRFPNVTTMACCKETGNVLIGSDNIICLFQLVTRTHDISKQKFLDFELWPVTLELSFSPTHLVMSEDVVASLNSSCLHVFRINKGFARPTDWSSASASNSPRKTFKPKKASPSKDEKRAPKRPSSPIRLEELLKEVSVIGGKLHETSKLSNGPLPVVALLPSLTSSSLVSNPARNLRTSPFKPPSAVTMGVAIREIPANEPWAEQMTTMVESLLQLELSEWGDEAMKEEFKCLALRPFYRINTYYPSKNESSCPRMRSAAYGNLVAFNCVVCTQQEGYMYHFPVFEGEVLSLGKCISEYNFTSAVKHVILEPCLLHALTSTGLETYTTRAIHAIDEENEELACPPLEEPVCLVGLRPFIGVVDILLTKSFIVIMSSSSDPHAKFENPEETLYCLRLPSAGTLYTDMMALGTSHRFSSPQTYWQLLTEAHGVLRTITSVSSDPDYAPLQMEVELYRESCSLLSEYYLCSYDDEDDWNTGYKYSVMAKLSPMQIMDRLKKLEQEAKQAGCNVKYSGGLLHYLKLCLVDCDDDAKMPVAALNALLDMLEVEKQSGKPFLLSSLILESSLLRQFSTERTIRMIQNHIKDGMKMVDALDCLALSVLYISKGKIKEAGEALGLCEDSKHYIELLQEFWPLLFDNSRKQAKVTPDDWEGVTLSELSVLLIDKKPVEMSIVLSGLVTEIETLRLQDILEVFLVYLPSRMGQEGTKIGYVLQLFLEGVFDNWYHNDSSWSPSSTDSHSMEALKILMRSLLSGLVIKNDSRLAVKQSLSDPRKLFGGKRFKFLDLLPPCDDPVFTPECHDSLLKLQCLICTNWLDESATSELVQFVGEFVDETYGFSLMVLAQPQKAVDLLLDKHPTALLQYVQDLLTTEAELKHVIAAVQSKADEEADHPEMGSKTFAELLDMILNHLARSLNCELFNLIVPQGKEFDCYKVRCRQAEHANHIKEMIMVSGHRLMATMNLKSFT
;
A
#
# COMPACT_ATOMS: atom_id res chain seq x y z
N MET A 1 9.85 24.70 -17.53
CA MET A 1 11.19 24.74 -18.16
C MET A 1 11.48 23.32 -18.65
N VAL A 2 12.02 23.15 -19.86
CA VAL A 2 12.35 21.82 -20.43
C VAL A 2 13.86 21.70 -20.54
N ARG A 3 14.42 20.55 -20.16
CA ARG A 3 15.85 20.25 -20.35
C ARG A 3 16.11 19.89 -21.81
N VAL A 4 17.10 20.50 -22.45
CA VAL A 4 17.46 20.22 -23.84
C VAL A 4 18.73 19.38 -23.87
N ILE A 5 18.64 18.19 -24.44
CA ILE A 5 19.75 17.23 -24.58
C ILE A 5 19.80 16.81 -26.04
N SER A 6 20.91 17.00 -26.74
CA SER A 6 20.99 16.59 -28.15
C SER A 6 21.56 15.18 -28.27
N VAL A 7 20.71 14.15 -28.16
CA VAL A 7 21.11 12.73 -28.17
C VAL A 7 20.27 11.85 -29.08
N HIS A 8 19.10 12.31 -29.53
CA HIS A 8 18.27 11.54 -30.45
C HIS A 8 18.68 11.78 -31.91
N HIS A 9 19.19 10.74 -32.56
CA HIS A 9 19.63 10.77 -33.96
C HIS A 9 18.97 9.65 -34.76
N PHE A 10 18.34 10.00 -35.89
CA PHE A 10 17.80 9.02 -36.83
C PHE A 10 18.94 8.28 -37.54
N ASP A 11 18.82 6.96 -37.67
CA ASP A 11 19.82 6.07 -38.29
C ASP A 11 20.05 6.40 -39.77
N SER A 12 18.97 6.81 -40.47
CA SER A 12 19.03 7.23 -41.87
C SER A 12 17.83 8.07 -42.24
N GLN A 13 17.96 8.81 -43.34
CA GLN A 13 16.87 9.58 -43.95
C GLN A 13 16.79 9.21 -45.43
N VAL A 14 15.60 8.83 -45.88
CA VAL A 14 15.29 8.59 -47.29
C VAL A 14 14.21 9.61 -47.69
N ILE A 15 14.41 10.26 -48.83
CA ILE A 15 13.46 11.24 -49.36
C ILE A 15 12.80 10.62 -50.60
N GLN A 16 11.48 10.64 -50.64
CA GLN A 16 10.67 10.21 -51.77
C GLN A 16 9.67 11.32 -52.14
N THR A 17 9.10 11.25 -53.33
CA THR A 17 8.03 12.14 -53.78
C THR A 17 6.79 11.31 -54.05
N CYS A 18 5.62 11.84 -53.71
CA CYS A 18 4.33 11.25 -54.05
C CYS A 18 3.38 12.33 -54.56
N GLU A 19 2.31 11.92 -55.26
CA GLU A 19 1.18 12.82 -55.54
C GLU A 19 0.52 13.28 -54.22
N GLU A 20 -0.03 14.50 -54.19
CA GLU A 20 -0.70 15.06 -53.01
C GLU A 20 -1.80 14.11 -52.49
N PRO A 21 -1.59 13.46 -51.33
CA PRO A 21 -2.53 12.52 -50.78
C PRO A 21 -3.72 13.25 -50.15
N LEU A 22 -4.93 12.73 -50.37
CA LEU A 22 -6.14 13.22 -49.70
C LEU A 22 -6.15 12.89 -48.21
N ALA A 23 -5.53 11.75 -47.86
CA ALA A 23 -5.29 11.31 -46.50
C ALA A 23 -4.21 10.21 -46.55
N ALA A 24 -3.57 9.92 -45.41
CA ALA A 24 -2.59 8.85 -45.31
C ALA A 24 -2.66 8.08 -43.98
N THR A 25 -2.15 6.86 -43.96
CA THR A 25 -1.97 6.08 -42.72
C THR A 25 -0.80 5.10 -42.85
N SER A 26 -0.32 4.59 -41.73
CA SER A 26 0.72 3.55 -41.70
C SER A 26 0.12 2.17 -41.46
N ALA A 27 0.76 1.15 -42.06
CA ALA A 27 0.46 -0.25 -41.83
C ALA A 27 1.76 -1.07 -41.61
N PRO A 28 1.73 -2.13 -40.79
CA PRO A 28 2.86 -3.03 -40.60
C PRO A 28 3.28 -3.76 -41.90
N PRO A 29 4.53 -4.22 -41.99
CA PRO A 29 5.62 -3.93 -41.05
C PRO A 29 6.10 -2.48 -41.12
N ASP A 30 6.35 -1.94 -42.32
CA ASP A 30 6.76 -0.54 -42.54
C ASP A 30 6.19 -0.04 -43.88
N ARG A 31 4.86 0.01 -43.98
CA ARG A 31 4.13 0.45 -45.18
C ARG A 31 3.37 1.74 -44.94
N ILE A 32 3.30 2.59 -45.95
CA ILE A 32 2.47 3.80 -45.96
C ILE A 32 1.37 3.63 -47.01
N LEU A 33 0.14 3.92 -46.62
CA LEU A 33 -1.02 3.92 -47.49
C LEU A 33 -1.43 5.37 -47.73
N THR A 34 -1.47 5.78 -48.99
CA THR A 34 -1.84 7.13 -49.42
C THR A 34 -3.09 7.08 -50.29
N ALA A 35 -4.14 7.78 -49.89
CA ALA A 35 -5.36 7.86 -50.69
C ALA A 35 -5.24 8.98 -51.73
N LEU A 36 -5.39 8.66 -53.01
CA LEU A 36 -5.19 9.60 -54.10
C LEU A 36 -6.53 10.17 -54.64
N PRO A 37 -6.52 11.34 -55.31
CA PRO A 37 -7.72 11.96 -55.86
C PRO A 37 -8.48 11.11 -56.89
N HIS A 38 -7.80 10.17 -57.54
CA HIS A 38 -8.34 9.32 -58.61
C HIS A 38 -8.84 7.96 -58.11
N HIS A 39 -9.45 7.91 -56.93
CA HIS A 39 -10.17 6.73 -56.38
C HIS A 39 -9.32 5.47 -56.19
N VAL A 40 -8.08 5.63 -55.72
CA VAL A 40 -7.22 4.50 -55.34
C VAL A 40 -6.48 4.80 -54.05
N ILE A 41 -6.05 3.75 -53.36
CA ILE A 41 -5.08 3.82 -52.28
C ILE A 41 -3.78 3.19 -52.78
N GLU A 42 -2.70 3.96 -52.73
CA GLU A 42 -1.36 3.53 -53.09
C GLU A 42 -0.61 3.04 -51.85
N VAL A 43 0.11 1.92 -51.98
CA VAL A 43 0.81 1.23 -50.91
C VAL A 43 2.31 1.31 -51.17
N HIS A 44 3.00 2.07 -50.33
CA HIS A 44 4.45 2.25 -50.35
C HIS A 44 5.11 1.36 -49.31
N ASP A 45 6.03 0.48 -49.72
CA ASP A 45 6.86 -0.30 -48.79
C ASP A 45 8.19 0.43 -48.55
N LEU A 46 8.41 0.88 -47.31
CA LEU A 46 9.61 1.64 -46.95
C LEU A 46 10.87 0.77 -46.87
N THR A 47 10.72 -0.57 -46.80
CA THR A 47 11.85 -1.50 -46.71
C THR A 47 12.40 -1.87 -48.08
N GLN A 48 11.56 -1.90 -49.11
CA GLN A 48 11.91 -2.36 -50.45
C GLN A 48 12.29 -1.18 -51.35
N ARG A 49 13.52 -0.68 -51.19
CA ARG A 49 14.04 0.44 -51.99
C ARG A 49 13.97 0.13 -53.50
N GLY A 50 13.25 0.98 -54.24
CA GLY A 50 13.21 0.95 -55.71
C GLY A 50 12.15 0.03 -56.32
N GLN A 51 11.30 -0.63 -55.52
CA GLN A 51 10.10 -1.24 -56.07
C GLN A 51 8.99 -0.20 -56.26
N PRO A 52 8.25 -0.23 -57.38
CA PRO A 52 7.11 0.65 -57.56
C PRO A 52 6.04 0.29 -56.52
N PRO A 53 5.34 1.29 -55.95
CA PRO A 53 4.18 1.04 -55.12
C PRO A 53 3.12 0.30 -55.93
N PHE A 54 2.26 -0.43 -55.24
CA PHE A 54 1.04 -1.01 -55.85
C PHE A 54 -0.18 -0.29 -55.30
N SER A 55 -1.28 -0.33 -56.01
CA SER A 55 -2.51 0.34 -55.58
C SER A 55 -3.72 -0.58 -55.64
N PHE A 56 -4.74 -0.24 -54.86
CA PHE A 56 -6.05 -0.88 -54.90
C PHE A 56 -7.16 0.17 -55.02
N PRO A 57 -8.28 -0.14 -55.71
CA PRO A 57 -9.33 0.83 -55.97
C PRO A 57 -10.20 1.12 -54.74
N THR A 58 -10.71 2.35 -54.65
CA THR A 58 -11.78 2.76 -53.73
C THR A 58 -13.08 3.04 -54.47
N VAL A 59 -14.20 3.03 -53.76
CA VAL A 59 -15.53 3.23 -54.38
C VAL A 59 -15.80 4.70 -54.68
N ASP A 60 -15.52 5.58 -53.72
CA ASP A 60 -15.70 7.03 -53.81
C ASP A 60 -14.41 7.75 -53.32
N ARG A 61 -14.45 9.08 -53.20
CA ARG A 61 -13.28 9.89 -52.82
C ARG A 61 -13.01 9.79 -51.32
N VAL A 62 -11.85 9.30 -50.92
CA VAL A 62 -11.47 9.16 -49.49
C VAL A 62 -11.22 10.53 -48.86
N GLN A 63 -11.73 10.72 -47.63
CA GLN A 63 -11.48 11.89 -46.79
C GLN A 63 -10.60 11.56 -45.56
N GLU A 64 -10.75 10.36 -45.02
CA GLU A 64 -9.95 9.86 -43.91
C GLU A 64 -9.69 8.37 -44.14
N LEU A 65 -8.49 7.89 -43.82
CA LEU A 65 -8.19 6.46 -43.75
C LEU A 65 -7.50 6.08 -42.45
N ARG A 66 -7.81 4.88 -41.96
CA ARG A 66 -7.20 4.28 -40.77
C ARG A 66 -6.96 2.80 -41.02
N TYR A 67 -5.74 2.35 -40.81
CA TYR A 67 -5.44 0.92 -40.79
C TYR A 67 -5.79 0.30 -39.43
N CYS A 68 -6.20 -0.97 -39.39
CA CYS A 68 -6.33 -1.74 -38.16
C CYS A 68 -5.56 -3.05 -38.26
N VAL A 69 -4.67 -3.28 -37.29
CA VAL A 69 -3.86 -4.52 -37.23
C VAL A 69 -4.73 -5.71 -36.87
N THR A 70 -5.66 -5.54 -35.92
CA THR A 70 -6.63 -6.56 -35.56
C THR A 70 -7.68 -6.69 -36.67
N GLY A 71 -7.54 -7.74 -37.47
CA GLY A 71 -8.37 -8.01 -38.65
C GLY A 71 -7.75 -7.61 -39.99
N ASN A 72 -6.55 -7.02 -40.00
CA ASN A 72 -5.81 -6.60 -41.21
C ASN A 72 -6.70 -5.89 -42.25
N TYR A 73 -7.27 -4.75 -41.87
CA TYR A 73 -8.19 -3.99 -42.74
C TYR A 73 -7.87 -2.51 -42.77
N VAL A 74 -8.33 -1.83 -43.82
CA VAL A 74 -8.25 -0.38 -43.98
C VAL A 74 -9.66 0.20 -43.93
N ALA A 75 -9.98 0.96 -42.89
CA ALA A 75 -11.23 1.69 -42.81
C ALA A 75 -11.08 3.06 -43.46
N THR A 76 -12.10 3.48 -44.20
CA THR A 76 -12.13 4.73 -44.95
C THR A 76 -13.45 5.45 -44.73
N MET A 77 -13.36 6.77 -44.65
CA MET A 77 -14.49 7.66 -44.77
C MET A 77 -14.50 8.24 -46.18
N GLU A 78 -15.52 7.94 -46.98
CA GLU A 78 -15.57 8.28 -48.39
C GLU A 78 -16.74 9.21 -48.73
N LYS A 79 -16.47 10.26 -49.51
CA LYS A 79 -17.43 11.26 -49.91
C LYS A 79 -17.96 10.99 -51.32
N LYS A 80 -19.28 10.88 -51.41
CA LYS A 80 -20.00 10.72 -52.67
C LYS A 80 -20.85 11.94 -52.96
N GLN A 81 -20.72 12.49 -54.16
CA GLN A 81 -21.65 13.49 -54.65
C GLN A 81 -22.86 12.79 -55.27
N THR A 82 -24.04 12.99 -54.69
CA THR A 82 -25.28 12.43 -55.23
C THR A 82 -25.68 13.13 -56.54
N ARG A 83 -26.54 12.49 -57.34
CA ARG A 83 -27.10 13.06 -58.57
C ARG A 83 -27.86 14.39 -58.35
N GLN A 84 -28.27 14.67 -57.12
CA GLN A 84 -28.94 15.90 -56.72
C GLN A 84 -27.97 16.98 -56.21
N GLY A 85 -26.66 16.76 -56.32
CA GLY A 85 -25.62 17.69 -55.85
C GLY A 85 -25.38 17.67 -54.33
N LYS A 86 -26.17 16.90 -53.56
CA LYS A 86 -25.94 16.71 -52.13
C LYS A 86 -24.76 15.76 -51.90
N GLU A 87 -23.85 16.12 -51.02
CA GLU A 87 -22.74 15.25 -50.61
C GLU A 87 -23.18 14.34 -49.47
N VAL A 88 -22.80 13.07 -49.54
CA VAL A 88 -23.06 12.05 -48.52
C VAL A 88 -21.75 11.32 -48.23
N THR A 89 -21.49 11.08 -46.96
CA THR A 89 -20.27 10.41 -46.49
C THR A 89 -20.59 8.98 -46.04
N TYR A 90 -19.82 8.01 -46.54
CA TYR A 90 -19.97 6.59 -46.25
C TYR A 90 -18.75 6.08 -45.48
N ALA A 91 -18.96 5.19 -44.51
CA ALA A 91 -17.89 4.46 -43.84
C ALA A 91 -17.74 3.07 -44.48
N ARG A 92 -16.53 2.75 -44.92
CA ARG A 92 -16.21 1.50 -45.63
C ARG A 92 -14.96 0.86 -45.07
N VAL A 93 -14.84 -0.45 -45.22
CA VAL A 93 -13.68 -1.24 -44.79
C VAL A 93 -13.18 -2.10 -45.94
N TYR A 94 -11.89 -2.02 -46.23
CA TYR A 94 -11.20 -2.81 -47.23
C TYR A 94 -10.36 -3.91 -46.57
N THR A 95 -10.58 -5.16 -46.97
CA THR A 95 -9.84 -6.33 -46.48
C THR A 95 -9.12 -7.02 -47.64
N ASN A 96 -8.05 -7.79 -47.34
CA ASN A 96 -7.15 -8.37 -48.34
C ASN A 96 -6.50 -7.31 -49.26
N TRP A 97 -6.30 -6.10 -48.72
CA TRP A 97 -5.73 -4.94 -49.41
C TRP A 97 -4.22 -5.11 -49.67
N ASP A 98 -3.55 -5.95 -48.90
CA ASP A 98 -2.10 -6.16 -48.89
C ASP A 98 -1.62 -7.17 -49.94
N LYS A 99 -2.53 -7.68 -50.78
CA LYS A 99 -2.25 -8.65 -51.83
C LYS A 99 -1.90 -7.96 -53.15
N ARG A 100 -0.64 -8.09 -53.55
CA ARG A 100 -0.16 -7.58 -54.84
C ARG A 100 -0.72 -8.44 -55.99
N PRO A 101 -1.36 -7.86 -57.01
CA PRO A 101 -1.78 -8.61 -58.19
C PRO A 101 -0.57 -9.12 -58.99
N ASP A 102 -0.65 -10.34 -59.54
CA ASP A 102 0.42 -10.97 -60.34
C ASP A 102 0.61 -10.31 -61.74
N SER A 103 -0.27 -9.41 -62.14
CA SER A 103 -0.25 -8.66 -63.41
C SER A 103 -0.58 -7.18 -63.20
N ASP A 104 -0.19 -6.31 -64.14
CA ASP A 104 -0.52 -4.86 -64.18
C ASP A 104 -2.03 -4.54 -64.32
N SER A 105 -2.91 -5.53 -64.16
CA SER A 105 -4.36 -5.37 -64.16
C SER A 105 -4.85 -4.87 -62.80
N GLU A 106 -5.78 -3.91 -62.79
CA GLU A 106 -6.46 -3.43 -61.58
C GLU A 106 -7.01 -4.61 -60.75
N GLN A 107 -6.76 -4.57 -59.43
CA GLN A 107 -7.25 -5.61 -58.51
C GLN A 107 -8.78 -5.58 -58.49
N ALA A 108 -9.43 -6.69 -58.89
CA ALA A 108 -10.88 -6.79 -58.86
C ALA A 108 -11.39 -6.64 -57.42
N MET A 109 -12.35 -5.72 -57.22
CA MET A 109 -12.96 -5.43 -55.93
C MET A 109 -14.35 -6.05 -55.83
N ARG A 110 -14.67 -6.60 -54.65
CA ARG A 110 -16.01 -7.08 -54.31
C ARG A 110 -16.65 -6.20 -53.23
N ALA A 111 -17.84 -5.69 -53.49
CA ALA A 111 -18.62 -4.88 -52.55
C ALA A 111 -19.67 -5.70 -51.80
N ARG A 112 -19.81 -5.49 -50.48
CA ARG A 112 -20.91 -6.01 -49.66
C ARG A 112 -21.27 -5.07 -48.51
N ILE A 113 -22.42 -5.29 -47.87
CA ILE A 113 -22.88 -4.50 -46.72
C ILE A 113 -22.78 -5.37 -45.45
N ALA A 114 -22.15 -4.83 -44.41
CA ALA A 114 -21.91 -5.53 -43.16
C ALA A 114 -23.22 -6.06 -42.54
N GLY A 115 -23.22 -7.32 -42.09
CA GLY A 115 -24.37 -7.97 -41.45
C GLY A 115 -25.60 -8.19 -42.33
N ARG A 116 -25.60 -7.76 -43.61
CA ARG A 116 -26.74 -7.90 -44.54
C ARG A 116 -26.48 -8.82 -45.71
N VAL A 117 -25.22 -8.92 -46.15
CA VAL A 117 -24.84 -9.70 -47.35
C VAL A 117 -23.79 -10.73 -46.97
N THR A 118 -24.19 -12.01 -46.98
CA THR A 118 -23.27 -13.13 -46.75
C THR A 118 -22.50 -13.46 -48.03
N PRO A 119 -21.17 -13.59 -47.98
CA PRO A 119 -20.37 -13.90 -49.16
C PRO A 119 -20.60 -15.34 -49.65
N SER A 120 -20.78 -15.57 -50.96
CA SER A 120 -21.00 -16.93 -51.47
C SER A 120 -19.77 -17.85 -51.37
N SER A 121 -20.00 -19.17 -51.33
CA SER A 121 -18.97 -20.23 -51.18
C SER A 121 -17.84 -20.25 -52.22
N SER A 122 -18.10 -19.88 -53.49
CA SER A 122 -17.06 -19.76 -54.52
C SER A 122 -16.28 -18.44 -54.42
N GLN A 123 -16.72 -17.55 -53.53
CA GLN A 123 -16.20 -16.21 -53.33
C GLN A 123 -15.60 -16.02 -51.91
N THR A 124 -15.57 -17.07 -51.08
CA THR A 124 -14.93 -17.05 -49.76
C THR A 124 -13.49 -17.56 -49.94
N GLY A 125 -12.60 -16.65 -50.33
CA GLY A 125 -11.18 -16.94 -50.54
C GLY A 125 -10.38 -15.68 -50.25
N ALA A 126 -9.18 -15.83 -49.69
CA ALA A 126 -8.40 -14.70 -49.20
C ALA A 126 -7.90 -13.78 -50.33
N ASP A 127 -8.00 -14.16 -51.61
CA ASP A 127 -7.19 -13.58 -52.70
C ASP A 127 -7.83 -12.39 -53.44
N ILE A 128 -9.05 -11.98 -53.05
CA ILE A 128 -9.78 -10.87 -53.70
C ILE A 128 -9.97 -9.73 -52.69
N LEU A 129 -9.77 -8.49 -53.15
CA LEU A 129 -10.06 -7.28 -52.38
C LEU A 129 -11.57 -7.22 -52.07
N GLU A 130 -11.92 -7.16 -50.78
CA GLU A 130 -13.32 -6.95 -50.38
C GLU A 130 -13.50 -5.56 -49.77
N MET A 131 -14.51 -4.84 -50.24
CA MET A 131 -15.06 -3.63 -49.63
C MET A 131 -16.34 -4.00 -48.88
N ILE A 132 -16.38 -3.65 -47.59
CA ILE A 132 -17.50 -3.84 -46.68
C ILE A 132 -18.03 -2.45 -46.28
N GLU A 133 -19.23 -2.12 -46.71
CA GLU A 133 -19.90 -0.88 -46.30
C GLU A 133 -20.52 -1.06 -44.90
N LEU A 134 -20.19 -0.14 -43.98
CA LEU A 134 -20.77 -0.09 -42.64
C LEU A 134 -22.13 0.64 -42.71
N PRO A 135 -23.25 -0.01 -42.36
CA PRO A 135 -24.58 0.58 -42.50
C PRO A 135 -24.89 1.61 -41.41
N VAL A 136 -24.26 2.79 -41.50
CA VAL A 136 -24.49 3.92 -40.61
C VAL A 136 -25.91 4.49 -40.87
N ARG A 137 -26.70 4.63 -39.81
CA ARG A 137 -28.10 5.10 -39.91
C ARG A 137 -28.22 6.63 -39.97
N PHE A 138 -27.12 7.34 -39.73
CA PHE A 138 -27.06 8.80 -39.66
C PHE A 138 -26.58 9.39 -40.99
N PRO A 139 -27.10 10.56 -41.41
CA PRO A 139 -26.87 11.09 -42.75
C PRO A 139 -25.48 11.68 -42.98
N ASN A 140 -24.78 12.12 -41.93
CA ASN A 140 -23.50 12.84 -42.04
C ASN A 140 -22.45 12.24 -41.10
N VAL A 141 -21.59 11.36 -41.62
CA VAL A 141 -20.42 10.88 -40.86
C VAL A 141 -19.38 12.01 -40.78
N THR A 142 -18.94 12.34 -39.57
CA THR A 142 -18.02 13.45 -39.29
C THR A 142 -16.62 13.00 -38.88
N THR A 143 -16.49 11.81 -38.26
CA THR A 143 -15.21 11.31 -37.74
C THR A 143 -15.27 9.79 -37.55
N MET A 144 -14.12 9.13 -37.52
CA MET A 144 -13.98 7.69 -37.35
C MET A 144 -12.76 7.33 -36.49
N ALA A 145 -12.87 6.27 -35.70
CA ALA A 145 -11.75 5.67 -34.99
C ALA A 145 -11.74 4.15 -35.15
N CYS A 146 -10.55 3.54 -35.17
CA CYS A 146 -10.37 2.09 -35.17
C CYS A 146 -9.57 1.69 -33.92
N CYS A 147 -10.12 0.76 -33.12
CA CYS A 147 -9.42 0.18 -31.99
C CYS A 147 -8.44 -0.88 -32.49
N LYS A 148 -7.14 -0.66 -32.25
CA LYS A 148 -6.08 -1.54 -32.75
C LYS A 148 -6.09 -2.90 -32.07
N GLU A 149 -6.59 -2.97 -30.85
CA GLU A 149 -6.57 -4.14 -29.96
C GLU A 149 -7.76 -5.08 -30.20
N THR A 150 -8.95 -4.52 -30.45
CA THR A 150 -10.19 -5.30 -30.64
C THR A 150 -10.62 -5.42 -32.10
N GLY A 151 -10.14 -4.53 -32.97
CA GLY A 151 -10.59 -4.43 -34.36
C GLY A 151 -11.92 -3.70 -34.53
N ASN A 152 -12.50 -3.15 -33.46
CA ASN A 152 -13.77 -2.45 -33.53
C ASN A 152 -13.62 -1.07 -34.20
N VAL A 153 -14.68 -0.62 -34.86
CA VAL A 153 -14.74 0.68 -35.55
C VAL A 153 -15.79 1.57 -34.89
N LEU A 154 -15.40 2.76 -34.46
CA LEU A 154 -16.28 3.78 -33.92
C LEU A 154 -16.55 4.84 -34.98
N ILE A 155 -17.82 5.15 -35.22
CA ILE A 155 -18.25 6.14 -36.21
C ILE A 155 -19.00 7.27 -35.52
N GLY A 156 -18.54 8.50 -35.72
CA GLY A 156 -19.19 9.72 -35.25
C GLY A 156 -20.04 10.39 -36.32
N SER A 157 -21.19 10.92 -35.90
CA SER A 157 -22.09 11.75 -36.69
C SER A 157 -22.60 12.88 -35.81
N ASP A 158 -22.12 14.10 -36.07
CA ASP A 158 -22.35 15.26 -35.21
C ASP A 158 -21.93 14.96 -33.76
N ASN A 159 -22.87 14.91 -32.82
CA ASN A 159 -22.63 14.59 -31.41
C ASN A 159 -22.97 13.14 -31.03
N ILE A 160 -23.32 12.29 -32.00
CA ILE A 160 -23.69 10.88 -31.77
C ILE A 160 -22.56 9.98 -32.26
N ILE A 161 -22.18 8.99 -31.46
CA ILE A 161 -21.24 7.94 -31.86
C ILE A 161 -21.92 6.57 -31.84
N CYS A 162 -21.56 5.72 -32.79
CA CYS A 162 -22.01 4.33 -32.89
C CYS A 162 -20.81 3.41 -33.12
N LEU A 163 -20.90 2.19 -32.58
CA LEU A 163 -19.81 1.21 -32.60
C LEU A 163 -20.17 0.06 -33.54
N PHE A 164 -19.20 -0.34 -34.37
CA PHE A 164 -19.24 -1.55 -35.17
C PHE A 164 -18.22 -2.55 -34.63
N GLN A 165 -18.70 -3.69 -34.17
CA GLN A 165 -17.87 -4.74 -33.61
C GLN A 165 -17.31 -5.62 -34.71
N LEU A 166 -16.01 -5.90 -34.67
CA LEU A 166 -15.40 -6.88 -35.56
C LEU A 166 -15.82 -8.30 -35.16
N VAL A 167 -16.33 -9.05 -36.14
CA VAL A 167 -16.74 -10.44 -35.95
C VAL A 167 -16.16 -11.33 -37.03
N THR A 168 -15.91 -12.59 -36.67
CA THR A 168 -15.60 -13.63 -37.66
C THR A 168 -16.82 -14.51 -37.83
N ARG A 169 -17.47 -14.43 -38.99
CA ARG A 169 -18.62 -15.26 -39.33
C ARG A 169 -18.16 -16.48 -40.11
N THR A 170 -18.93 -17.56 -40.03
CA THR A 170 -18.68 -18.79 -40.79
C THR A 170 -19.79 -18.95 -41.81
N HIS A 171 -19.43 -19.15 -43.07
CA HIS A 171 -20.40 -19.40 -44.12
C HIS A 171 -21.06 -20.78 -43.92
N ASP A 172 -22.40 -20.85 -43.99
CA ASP A 172 -23.15 -22.04 -43.58
C ASP A 172 -22.84 -23.29 -44.41
N ILE A 173 -22.59 -23.13 -45.71
CA ILE A 173 -22.38 -24.24 -46.66
C ILE A 173 -20.88 -24.60 -46.74
N SER A 174 -20.04 -23.67 -47.23
CA SER A 174 -18.59 -23.88 -47.37
C SER A 174 -17.81 -24.03 -46.05
N LYS A 175 -18.40 -23.67 -44.91
CA LYS A 175 -17.72 -23.60 -43.59
C LYS A 175 -16.49 -22.69 -43.55
N GLN A 176 -16.29 -21.86 -44.57
CA GLN A 176 -15.21 -20.89 -44.62
C GLN A 176 -15.52 -19.70 -43.73
N LYS A 177 -14.49 -19.22 -43.03
CA LYS A 177 -14.59 -18.03 -42.17
C LYS A 177 -14.36 -16.76 -42.98
N PHE A 178 -15.08 -15.70 -42.65
CA PHE A 178 -14.90 -14.37 -43.22
C PHE A 178 -15.05 -13.31 -42.13
N LEU A 179 -14.41 -12.16 -42.33
CA LEU A 179 -14.53 -11.00 -41.44
C LEU A 179 -15.83 -10.26 -41.74
N ASP A 180 -16.54 -9.80 -40.71
CA ASP A 180 -17.71 -8.94 -40.88
C ASP A 180 -17.82 -7.96 -39.71
N PHE A 181 -18.76 -7.02 -39.79
CA PHE A 181 -19.00 -6.04 -38.74
C PHE A 181 -20.46 -6.05 -38.28
N GLU A 182 -20.66 -5.98 -36.97
CA GLU A 182 -21.98 -5.91 -36.35
C GLU A 182 -22.19 -4.57 -35.66
N LEU A 183 -23.32 -3.91 -35.95
CA LEU A 183 -23.67 -2.66 -35.29
C LEU A 183 -24.05 -2.93 -33.83
N TRP A 184 -23.35 -2.29 -32.90
CA TRP A 184 -23.70 -2.29 -31.49
C TRP A 184 -25.11 -1.70 -31.28
N PRO A 185 -26.00 -2.32 -30.48
CA PRO A 185 -27.40 -1.92 -30.36
C PRO A 185 -27.61 -0.60 -29.60
N VAL A 186 -26.54 0.10 -29.25
CA VAL A 186 -26.58 1.35 -28.48
C VAL A 186 -25.78 2.42 -29.22
N THR A 187 -26.30 3.64 -29.21
CA THR A 187 -25.60 4.84 -29.61
C THR A 187 -25.32 5.71 -28.40
N LEU A 188 -24.19 6.42 -28.41
CA LEU A 188 -23.80 7.32 -27.33
C LEU A 188 -23.91 8.76 -27.86
N GLU A 189 -24.63 9.61 -27.16
CA GLU A 189 -24.80 11.02 -27.47
C GLU A 189 -23.95 11.86 -26.51
N LEU A 190 -22.97 12.57 -27.06
CA LEU A 190 -22.01 13.39 -26.35
C LEU A 190 -22.56 14.81 -26.15
N SER A 191 -22.05 15.50 -25.13
CA SER A 191 -22.38 16.92 -24.87
C SER A 191 -21.84 17.88 -25.93
N PHE A 192 -20.97 17.43 -26.83
CA PHE A 192 -20.41 18.22 -27.92
C PHE A 192 -20.16 17.35 -29.17
N SER A 193 -19.98 17.98 -30.33
CA SER A 193 -19.62 17.28 -31.56
C SER A 193 -18.10 17.07 -31.65
N PRO A 194 -17.58 15.83 -31.59
CA PRO A 194 -16.15 15.56 -31.75
C PRO A 194 -15.64 15.89 -33.15
N THR A 195 -14.44 16.45 -33.20
CA THR A 195 -13.62 16.54 -34.43
C THR A 195 -12.60 15.40 -34.49
N HIS A 196 -12.18 14.88 -33.34
CA HIS A 196 -11.28 13.73 -33.25
C HIS A 196 -11.84 12.70 -32.27
N LEU A 197 -11.74 11.43 -32.66
CA LEU A 197 -12.05 10.28 -31.82
C LEU A 197 -10.85 9.33 -31.80
N VAL A 198 -10.53 8.82 -30.62
CA VAL A 198 -9.54 7.74 -30.44
C VAL A 198 -10.14 6.70 -29.50
N MET A 199 -9.91 5.43 -29.80
CA MET A 199 -10.39 4.31 -28.98
C MET A 199 -9.25 3.31 -28.78
N SER A 200 -9.10 2.84 -27.55
CA SER A 200 -8.19 1.76 -27.19
C SER A 200 -8.87 0.91 -26.12
N GLU A 201 -8.99 -0.40 -26.38
CA GLU A 201 -9.78 -1.32 -25.55
C GLU A 201 -11.19 -0.76 -25.26
N ASP A 202 -11.57 -0.62 -23.99
CA ASP A 202 -12.86 -0.12 -23.53
C ASP A 202 -12.87 1.39 -23.25
N VAL A 203 -11.77 2.11 -23.55
CA VAL A 203 -11.62 3.55 -23.33
C VAL A 203 -11.72 4.33 -24.65
N VAL A 204 -12.49 5.42 -24.62
CA VAL A 204 -12.69 6.35 -25.74
C VAL A 204 -12.29 7.74 -25.30
N ALA A 205 -11.51 8.43 -26.12
CA ALA A 205 -11.18 9.84 -25.98
C ALA A 205 -11.83 10.62 -27.14
N SER A 206 -12.62 11.62 -26.79
CA SER A 206 -13.37 12.49 -27.70
C SER A 206 -12.91 13.93 -27.54
N LEU A 207 -12.58 14.60 -28.64
CA LEU A 207 -12.02 15.94 -28.64
C LEU A 207 -12.70 16.84 -29.68
N ASN A 208 -12.95 18.10 -29.31
CA ASN A 208 -13.14 19.21 -30.25
C ASN A 208 -12.18 20.37 -29.91
N SER A 209 -12.36 21.54 -30.52
CA SER A 209 -11.46 22.70 -30.29
C SER A 209 -11.40 23.21 -28.84
N SER A 210 -12.40 22.92 -28.00
CA SER A 210 -12.50 23.46 -26.63
C SER A 210 -12.69 22.43 -25.52
N CYS A 211 -13.09 21.20 -25.86
CA CYS A 211 -13.52 20.17 -24.90
C CYS A 211 -12.82 18.84 -25.20
N LEU A 212 -12.33 18.18 -24.16
CA LEU A 212 -11.85 16.78 -24.17
C LEU A 212 -12.67 15.97 -23.17
N HIS A 213 -13.24 14.85 -23.60
CA HIS A 213 -13.88 13.88 -22.74
C HIS A 213 -13.28 12.49 -22.97
N VAL A 214 -12.62 11.95 -21.95
CA VAL A 214 -12.17 10.55 -21.90
C VAL A 214 -13.14 9.78 -21.02
N PHE A 215 -13.69 8.69 -21.56
CA PHE A 215 -14.66 7.85 -20.86
C PHE A 215 -14.49 6.39 -21.22
N ARG A 216 -14.96 5.53 -20.33
CA ARG A 216 -14.93 4.07 -20.46
C ARG A 216 -16.33 3.55 -20.77
N ILE A 217 -16.40 2.54 -21.64
CA ILE A 217 -17.65 1.86 -22.00
C ILE A 217 -17.66 0.48 -21.31
N ASN A 218 -18.53 0.34 -20.31
CA ASN A 218 -18.66 -0.86 -19.49
C ASN A 218 -19.97 -1.62 -19.77
N LYS A 219 -19.97 -2.92 -19.43
CA LYS A 219 -21.20 -3.72 -19.33
C LYS A 219 -21.89 -3.40 -18.00
N GLY A 220 -23.09 -2.83 -18.06
CA GLY A 220 -23.91 -2.60 -16.89
C GLY A 220 -24.48 -3.91 -16.34
N PHE A 221 -24.53 -4.02 -15.01
CA PHE A 221 -25.39 -4.98 -14.32
C PHE A 221 -26.68 -4.26 -13.93
N ALA A 222 -27.79 -4.55 -14.61
CA ALA A 222 -29.10 -4.05 -14.18
C ALA A 222 -29.45 -4.65 -12.81
N ARG A 223 -29.58 -3.82 -11.77
CA ARG A 223 -30.28 -4.24 -10.56
C ARG A 223 -31.79 -4.13 -10.81
N PRO A 224 -32.63 -5.09 -10.38
CA PRO A 224 -34.08 -5.09 -10.64
C PRO A 224 -34.89 -3.89 -10.08
N THR A 225 -34.26 -2.91 -9.45
CA THR A 225 -34.93 -1.76 -8.82
C THR A 225 -35.12 -0.56 -9.74
N ASP A 226 -34.42 -0.50 -10.88
CA ASP A 226 -34.42 0.71 -11.74
C ASP A 226 -35.59 0.73 -12.73
N TRP A 227 -36.44 -0.29 -12.73
CA TRP A 227 -37.72 -0.32 -13.44
C TRP A 227 -38.82 0.40 -12.65
N SER A 228 -38.63 1.69 -12.36
CA SER A 228 -39.74 2.57 -11.98
C SER A 228 -39.36 4.05 -12.07
N SER A 229 -39.10 4.57 -13.27
CA SER A 229 -39.15 6.02 -13.48
C SER A 229 -39.47 6.42 -14.92
N ALA A 230 -40.54 5.84 -15.46
CA ALA A 230 -41.22 6.43 -16.62
C ALA A 230 -42.73 6.22 -16.51
N SER A 231 -43.42 7.08 -15.76
CA SER A 231 -44.81 7.48 -16.07
C SER A 231 -45.35 8.58 -15.14
N ALA A 232 -46.07 9.50 -15.78
CA ALA A 232 -47.07 10.42 -15.24
C ALA A 232 -46.59 11.75 -14.64
N SER A 233 -46.59 12.77 -15.51
CA SER A 233 -47.01 14.12 -15.16
C SER A 233 -48.46 14.13 -14.66
N ASN A 234 -48.70 14.57 -13.43
CA ASN A 234 -49.88 15.37 -13.06
C ASN A 234 -49.71 15.98 -11.67
N SER A 235 -49.73 17.32 -11.62
CA SER A 235 -49.78 18.12 -10.39
C SER A 235 -51.08 17.83 -9.61
N PRO A 236 -51.12 17.99 -8.26
CA PRO A 236 -51.32 19.33 -7.70
C PRO A 236 -50.61 19.62 -6.36
N ARG A 237 -50.27 20.91 -6.21
CA ARG A 237 -49.90 21.62 -4.99
C ARG A 237 -50.64 21.14 -3.73
N LYS A 238 -49.92 20.78 -2.67
CA LYS A 238 -50.26 21.14 -1.28
C LYS A 238 -49.00 21.19 -0.40
N THR A 239 -48.95 22.28 0.34
CA THR A 239 -47.92 22.78 1.25
C THR A 239 -47.72 21.91 2.49
N PHE A 240 -46.47 21.66 2.92
CA PHE A 240 -46.11 21.64 4.34
C PHE A 240 -44.65 22.08 4.52
N LYS A 241 -44.46 23.12 5.34
CA LYS A 241 -43.17 23.63 5.83
C LYS A 241 -42.72 22.81 7.04
N PRO A 242 -41.42 22.79 7.34
CA PRO A 242 -40.97 22.99 8.71
C PRO A 242 -40.10 24.23 8.85
N LYS A 243 -40.25 24.87 10.01
CA LYS A 243 -39.64 26.14 10.41
C LYS A 243 -38.26 25.92 11.05
N LYS A 244 -37.42 26.93 10.82
CA LYS A 244 -36.17 27.33 11.48
C LYS A 244 -36.06 27.02 12.98
N ALA A 245 -34.82 26.76 13.42
CA ALA A 245 -34.29 27.31 14.66
C ALA A 245 -32.79 27.64 14.53
N SER A 246 -32.38 28.72 15.17
CA SER A 246 -31.05 29.32 15.34
C SER A 246 -31.02 29.93 16.75
N PRO A 247 -29.91 30.44 17.31
CA PRO A 247 -28.50 30.01 17.28
C PRO A 247 -27.83 30.01 18.70
N SER A 248 -26.52 29.68 18.76
CA SER A 248 -25.53 29.99 19.82
C SER A 248 -25.56 29.10 21.09
N LYS A 249 -24.45 28.71 21.76
CA LYS A 249 -23.15 29.36 22.01
C LYS A 249 -22.14 28.37 22.66
N ASP A 250 -20.84 28.70 22.54
CA ASP A 250 -19.69 28.39 23.43
C ASP A 250 -18.82 27.13 23.22
N GLU A 251 -17.89 27.29 22.27
CA GLU A 251 -16.53 26.74 22.28
C GLU A 251 -15.58 27.49 23.23
N LYS A 252 -14.65 26.77 23.85
CA LYS A 252 -13.33 27.24 24.32
C LYS A 252 -12.35 26.05 24.29
N ARG A 253 -11.05 26.14 23.98
CA ARG A 253 -10.18 27.11 23.30
C ARG A 253 -8.77 26.46 23.36
N ALA A 254 -8.15 26.17 22.23
CA ALA A 254 -6.71 25.90 22.08
C ALA A 254 -6.16 26.83 20.98
N PRO A 255 -4.86 27.18 20.96
CA PRO A 255 -4.44 28.53 20.63
C PRO A 255 -4.45 28.83 19.13
N LYS A 256 -4.85 30.07 18.84
CA LYS A 256 -4.89 30.69 17.53
C LYS A 256 -3.49 30.79 16.93
N ARG A 257 -3.28 30.18 15.76
CA ARG A 257 -2.30 30.64 14.77
C ARG A 257 -2.73 32.03 14.27
N PRO A 258 -1.83 33.01 14.13
CA PRO A 258 -2.20 34.33 13.65
C PRO A 258 -2.57 34.29 12.17
N SER A 259 -3.79 34.73 11.87
CA SER A 259 -4.27 35.04 10.53
C SER A 259 -3.79 36.44 10.14
N SER A 260 -2.70 36.48 9.38
CA SER A 260 -2.38 37.58 8.46
C SER A 260 -1.60 36.97 7.29
N PRO A 261 -1.75 37.49 6.06
CA PRO A 261 -0.96 37.00 4.94
C PRO A 261 0.51 37.23 5.28
N ILE A 262 1.30 36.16 5.24
CA ILE A 262 2.74 36.24 5.46
C ILE A 262 3.29 37.18 4.39
N ARG A 263 3.84 38.32 4.79
CA ARG A 263 4.49 39.25 3.87
C ARG A 263 5.81 38.66 3.43
N LEU A 264 5.95 38.43 2.14
CA LEU A 264 7.13 37.83 1.52
C LEU A 264 8.41 38.64 1.81
N GLU A 265 8.30 39.96 2.06
CA GLU A 265 9.42 40.80 2.49
C GLU A 265 9.95 40.48 3.91
N GLU A 266 9.17 39.85 4.79
CA GLU A 266 9.63 39.40 6.12
C GLU A 266 10.31 38.03 6.05
N LEU A 267 9.84 37.12 5.18
CA LEU A 267 10.50 35.83 4.91
C LEU A 267 11.87 36.00 4.20
N LEU A 268 11.97 36.95 3.27
CA LEU A 268 13.24 37.28 2.61
C LEU A 268 14.24 37.98 3.57
N LYS A 269 13.74 38.61 4.64
CA LYS A 269 14.57 39.14 5.73
C LYS A 269 15.04 38.05 6.69
N GLU A 270 14.27 36.98 6.90
CA GLU A 270 14.69 35.85 7.75
C GLU A 270 15.75 34.96 7.08
N VAL A 271 15.75 34.85 5.75
CA VAL A 271 16.84 34.18 4.99
C VAL A 271 18.14 35.01 4.99
N SER A 272 18.07 36.31 5.31
CA SER A 272 19.23 37.20 5.31
C SER A 272 19.80 37.53 6.70
N VAL A 273 19.29 36.96 7.79
CA VAL A 273 19.70 37.31 9.17
C VAL A 273 20.22 36.13 10.01
N ILE A 274 20.17 34.87 9.56
CA ILE A 274 20.80 33.77 10.30
C ILE A 274 22.27 33.63 9.91
N GLY A 275 23.14 34.23 10.72
CA GLY A 275 24.49 33.72 10.97
C GLY A 275 25.61 34.30 10.12
N GLY A 276 26.06 35.51 10.49
CA GLY A 276 27.28 36.10 9.96
C GLY A 276 28.54 35.28 10.25
N LYS A 277 29.23 34.88 9.18
CA LYS A 277 30.68 35.00 9.01
C LYS A 277 30.96 34.98 7.51
N LEU A 278 31.42 36.12 6.99
CA LEU A 278 32.04 36.21 5.66
C LEU A 278 33.24 35.25 5.62
N HIS A 279 33.20 34.23 4.76
CA HIS A 279 34.36 33.77 4.02
C HIS A 279 33.93 33.10 2.70
N GLU A 280 34.47 33.66 1.60
CA GLU A 280 34.76 33.02 0.32
C GLU A 280 33.60 32.64 -0.62
N THR A 281 33.02 33.68 -1.21
CA THR A 281 32.64 33.66 -2.64
C THR A 281 33.88 33.55 -3.52
N SER A 282 34.41 32.34 -3.68
CA SER A 282 35.41 32.03 -4.72
C SER A 282 35.43 30.53 -5.00
N LYS A 283 34.40 30.02 -5.67
CA LYS A 283 34.41 28.73 -6.40
C LYS A 283 33.21 28.61 -7.37
N LEU A 284 32.96 29.67 -8.14
CA LEU A 284 32.36 29.53 -9.47
C LEU A 284 33.53 29.39 -10.46
N SER A 285 34.18 28.22 -10.44
CA SER A 285 35.19 27.86 -11.44
C SER A 285 34.51 27.09 -12.57
N ASN A 286 34.27 27.79 -13.68
CA ASN A 286 34.37 27.33 -15.07
C ASN A 286 34.23 25.81 -15.32
N GLY A 287 33.02 25.28 -15.20
CA GLY A 287 32.58 24.06 -15.89
C GLY A 287 31.40 24.41 -16.81
N PRO A 288 31.19 23.70 -17.95
CA PRO A 288 30.06 23.98 -18.81
C PRO A 288 28.78 23.61 -18.07
N LEU A 289 27.98 24.62 -17.72
CA LEU A 289 26.61 24.43 -17.26
C LEU A 289 25.83 23.70 -18.38
N PRO A 290 24.97 22.71 -18.07
CA PRO A 290 23.98 22.27 -19.04
C PRO A 290 23.21 23.52 -19.49
N VAL A 291 23.15 23.76 -20.80
CA VAL A 291 22.48 24.93 -21.36
C VAL A 291 20.99 24.78 -21.08
N VAL A 292 20.53 25.35 -19.96
CA VAL A 292 19.12 25.57 -19.69
C VAL A 292 18.69 26.70 -20.62
N ALA A 293 18.28 26.34 -21.82
CA ALA A 293 17.69 27.29 -22.75
C ALA A 293 16.28 27.64 -22.25
N LEU A 294 16.11 28.88 -21.77
CA LEU A 294 14.80 29.51 -21.79
C LEU A 294 14.45 29.74 -23.26
N LEU A 295 13.65 28.82 -23.82
CA LEU A 295 13.20 28.94 -25.20
C LEU A 295 12.38 30.26 -25.34
N PRO A 296 12.69 31.11 -26.34
CA PRO A 296 12.11 32.46 -26.48
C PRO A 296 10.58 32.53 -26.63
N SER A 297 9.92 31.40 -26.87
CA SER A 297 8.47 31.29 -27.00
C SER A 297 7.70 31.58 -25.70
N LEU A 298 8.41 31.67 -24.56
CA LEU A 298 7.84 31.95 -23.23
C LEU A 298 7.59 33.43 -22.92
N THR A 299 7.83 34.35 -23.86
CA THR A 299 7.56 35.78 -23.67
C THR A 299 6.83 36.40 -24.85
N SER A 300 5.57 36.07 -25.04
CA SER A 300 4.65 36.93 -25.79
C SER A 300 3.31 37.10 -25.09
N SER A 301 3.35 37.52 -23.83
CA SER A 301 2.35 38.44 -23.31
C SER A 301 3.06 39.46 -22.43
N SER A 302 3.14 40.70 -22.91
CA SER A 302 3.50 41.88 -22.14
C SER A 302 2.99 41.77 -20.69
N LEU A 303 3.88 41.75 -19.69
CA LEU A 303 3.62 42.16 -18.30
C LEU A 303 4.96 42.18 -17.51
N VAL A 304 5.87 43.08 -17.90
CA VAL A 304 7.18 43.32 -17.26
C VAL A 304 7.02 44.14 -15.96
N SER A 305 6.08 43.83 -15.07
CA SER A 305 5.93 44.66 -13.86
C SER A 305 5.51 43.97 -12.57
N ASN A 306 5.46 42.64 -12.49
CA ASN A 306 5.20 42.01 -11.18
C ASN A 306 5.71 40.56 -11.07
N PRO A 307 6.80 40.30 -10.32
CA PRO A 307 7.32 38.94 -10.13
C PRO A 307 6.39 38.04 -9.30
N ALA A 308 5.36 38.60 -8.64
CA ALA A 308 4.36 37.86 -7.87
C ALA A 308 3.27 37.17 -8.74
N ARG A 309 3.26 37.37 -10.06
CA ARG A 309 2.29 36.75 -11.00
C ARG A 309 2.85 35.56 -11.80
N ASN A 310 4.06 35.09 -11.48
CA ASN A 310 4.75 34.02 -12.22
C ASN A 310 4.23 32.59 -11.92
N LEU A 311 3.05 32.44 -11.31
CA LEU A 311 2.36 31.14 -11.22
C LEU A 311 1.52 30.98 -12.50
N ARG A 312 2.01 30.16 -13.45
CA ARG A 312 1.23 29.75 -14.63
C ARG A 312 -0.12 29.23 -14.16
N THR A 313 -1.20 29.86 -14.64
CA THR A 313 -2.57 29.43 -14.38
C THR A 313 -2.89 28.34 -15.41
N SER A 314 -3.35 27.16 -14.97
CA SER A 314 -3.70 26.03 -15.85
C SER A 314 -4.70 26.45 -16.93
N PRO A 315 -4.51 26.14 -18.23
CA PRO A 315 -5.41 26.57 -19.31
C PRO A 315 -6.82 25.95 -19.21
N PHE A 316 -7.02 24.98 -18.32
CA PHE A 316 -8.29 24.30 -18.11
C PHE A 316 -9.14 24.99 -17.05
N LYS A 317 -10.46 25.01 -17.27
CA LYS A 317 -11.45 25.33 -16.24
C LYS A 317 -11.29 24.38 -15.04
N PRO A 318 -11.58 24.84 -13.80
CA PRO A 318 -11.51 23.96 -12.64
C PRO A 318 -12.47 22.77 -12.80
N PRO A 319 -12.09 21.55 -12.38
CA PRO A 319 -12.88 20.33 -12.60
C PRO A 319 -14.34 20.44 -12.14
N SER A 320 -14.61 21.19 -11.06
CA SER A 320 -15.96 21.41 -10.53
C SER A 320 -16.88 22.23 -11.45
N ALA A 321 -16.32 22.94 -12.44
CA ALA A 321 -17.06 23.78 -13.37
C ALA A 321 -17.33 23.08 -14.71
N VAL A 322 -16.75 21.90 -14.94
CA VAL A 322 -16.89 21.13 -16.17
C VAL A 322 -17.84 19.96 -15.91
N THR A 323 -18.86 19.81 -16.74
CA THR A 323 -19.78 18.66 -16.67
C THR A 323 -20.19 18.27 -18.08
N MET A 324 -19.56 17.21 -18.58
CA MET A 324 -19.87 16.59 -19.87
C MET A 324 -20.53 15.23 -19.64
N GLY A 325 -21.78 15.08 -20.08
CA GLY A 325 -22.53 13.83 -19.98
C GLY A 325 -22.47 13.02 -21.27
N VAL A 326 -22.57 11.70 -21.14
CA VAL A 326 -22.81 10.81 -22.27
C VAL A 326 -24.17 10.15 -22.09
N ALA A 327 -25.12 10.48 -22.98
CA ALA A 327 -26.44 9.89 -22.96
C ALA A 327 -26.47 8.61 -23.80
N ILE A 328 -27.01 7.54 -23.23
CA ILE A 328 -27.08 6.23 -23.87
C ILE A 328 -28.46 6.09 -24.53
N ARG A 329 -28.49 5.90 -25.86
CA ARG A 329 -29.73 5.70 -26.63
C ARG A 329 -29.73 4.31 -27.26
N GLU A 330 -30.65 3.47 -26.82
CA GLU A 330 -30.88 2.16 -27.43
C GLU A 330 -31.43 2.32 -28.85
N ILE A 331 -30.88 1.56 -29.78
CA ILE A 331 -31.42 1.40 -31.11
C ILE A 331 -32.51 0.34 -31.01
N PRO A 332 -33.80 0.65 -31.30
CA PRO A 332 -34.86 -0.34 -31.21
C PRO A 332 -34.54 -1.51 -32.15
N ALA A 333 -34.26 -2.68 -31.56
CA ALA A 333 -34.03 -3.91 -32.28
C ALA A 333 -35.36 -4.66 -32.41
N ASN A 334 -35.79 -4.93 -33.65
CA ASN A 334 -36.84 -5.89 -33.95
C ASN A 334 -36.30 -7.34 -33.97
N GLU A 335 -35.16 -7.61 -33.32
CA GLU A 335 -34.46 -8.90 -33.35
C GLU A 335 -34.67 -9.60 -31.98
N PRO A 336 -35.49 -10.68 -31.90
CA PRO A 336 -35.91 -11.32 -30.65
C PRO A 336 -34.81 -12.09 -29.91
N TRP A 337 -33.57 -12.08 -30.41
CA TRP A 337 -32.41 -12.79 -29.85
C TRP A 337 -31.31 -11.86 -29.31
N ALA A 338 -31.45 -10.54 -29.45
CA ALA A 338 -30.51 -9.59 -28.83
C ALA A 338 -30.72 -9.60 -27.31
N GLU A 339 -29.74 -10.10 -26.55
CA GLU A 339 -29.72 -9.97 -25.09
C GLU A 339 -29.95 -8.50 -24.69
N GLN A 340 -30.81 -8.23 -23.71
CA GLN A 340 -30.96 -6.89 -23.14
C GLN A 340 -29.66 -6.53 -22.40
N MET A 341 -28.72 -5.91 -23.11
CA MET A 341 -27.43 -5.52 -22.57
C MET A 341 -27.52 -4.09 -22.04
N THR A 342 -27.52 -3.92 -20.72
CA THR A 342 -27.34 -2.59 -20.13
C THR A 342 -25.92 -2.12 -20.40
N THR A 343 -25.74 -1.03 -21.14
CA THR A 343 -24.43 -0.37 -21.35
C THR A 343 -24.26 0.70 -20.28
N MET A 344 -23.07 0.85 -19.72
CA MET A 344 -22.71 1.91 -18.78
C MET A 344 -21.56 2.73 -19.36
N VAL A 345 -21.57 4.04 -19.12
CA VAL A 345 -20.45 4.92 -19.47
C VAL A 345 -19.93 5.57 -18.21
N GLU A 346 -18.63 5.43 -17.99
CA GLU A 346 -17.92 5.99 -16.86
C GLU A 346 -16.99 7.10 -17.34
N SER A 347 -17.11 8.30 -16.78
CA SER A 347 -16.26 9.42 -17.17
C SER A 347 -14.91 9.35 -16.44
N LEU A 348 -13.80 9.33 -17.18
CA LEU A 348 -12.45 9.23 -16.61
C LEU A 348 -11.72 10.59 -16.56
N LEU A 349 -11.92 11.45 -17.57
CA LEU A 349 -11.33 12.80 -17.62
C LEU A 349 -12.22 13.75 -18.43
N GLN A 350 -12.39 14.96 -17.91
CA GLN A 350 -13.13 16.03 -18.58
C GLN A 350 -12.30 17.31 -18.50
N LEU A 351 -11.90 17.84 -19.67
CA LEU A 351 -11.21 19.13 -19.76
C LEU A 351 -12.00 20.07 -20.66
N GLU A 352 -12.07 21.33 -20.23
CA GLU A 352 -12.61 22.42 -21.01
C GLU A 352 -11.65 23.60 -20.91
N LEU A 353 -11.28 24.19 -22.05
CA LEU A 353 -10.40 25.35 -22.08
C LEU A 353 -11.08 26.58 -21.45
N SER A 354 -10.32 27.34 -20.68
CA SER A 354 -10.78 28.59 -20.08
C SER A 354 -10.81 29.71 -21.13
N GLU A 355 -11.73 30.66 -20.97
CA GLU A 355 -11.78 31.84 -21.83
C GLU A 355 -10.83 32.92 -21.28
N TRP A 356 -9.52 32.74 -21.51
CA TRP A 356 -8.51 33.75 -21.17
C TRP A 356 -7.90 34.34 -22.45
N GLY A 357 -8.10 35.65 -22.67
CA GLY A 357 -7.47 36.40 -23.77
C GLY A 357 -8.44 37.27 -24.58
N ASP A 358 -7.88 38.19 -25.38
CA ASP A 358 -8.62 38.88 -26.45
C ASP A 358 -9.12 37.85 -27.49
N GLU A 359 -10.27 38.08 -28.12
CA GLU A 359 -10.87 37.17 -29.14
C GLU A 359 -9.92 36.77 -30.29
N ALA A 360 -8.81 37.50 -30.48
CA ALA A 360 -7.83 37.26 -31.54
C ALA A 360 -6.82 36.12 -31.25
N MET A 361 -6.70 35.63 -30.01
CA MET A 361 -5.72 34.61 -29.59
C MET A 361 -6.36 33.54 -28.69
N LYS A 362 -7.51 33.01 -29.10
CA LYS A 362 -8.21 31.95 -28.34
C LYS A 362 -7.42 30.64 -28.43
N GLU A 363 -7.07 30.08 -27.28
CA GLU A 363 -6.44 28.76 -27.20
C GLU A 363 -7.41 27.67 -27.67
N GLU A 364 -6.91 26.68 -28.40
CA GLU A 364 -7.68 25.55 -28.89
C GLU A 364 -6.89 24.25 -28.80
N PHE A 365 -7.60 23.13 -28.67
CA PHE A 365 -7.01 21.81 -28.76
C PHE A 365 -6.64 21.46 -30.20
N LYS A 366 -5.42 20.93 -30.37
CA LYS A 366 -4.83 20.60 -31.67
C LYS A 366 -4.65 19.10 -31.91
N CYS A 367 -4.20 18.36 -30.91
CA CYS A 367 -3.83 16.96 -31.06
C CYS A 367 -4.37 16.12 -29.91
N LEU A 368 -4.68 14.85 -30.20
CA LEU A 368 -5.09 13.83 -29.25
C LEU A 368 -4.41 12.51 -29.58
N ALA A 369 -3.83 11.85 -28.58
CA ALA A 369 -3.36 10.48 -28.67
C ALA A 369 -3.76 9.69 -27.41
N LEU A 370 -4.19 8.44 -27.59
CA LEU A 370 -4.50 7.51 -26.51
C LEU A 370 -3.70 6.22 -26.73
N ARG A 371 -3.04 5.73 -25.68
CA ARG A 371 -2.14 4.57 -25.76
C ARG A 371 -2.33 3.63 -24.57
N PRO A 372 -2.50 2.32 -24.79
CA PRO A 372 -2.46 1.32 -23.73
C PRO A 372 -1.02 0.88 -23.44
N PHE A 373 -0.79 0.38 -22.22
CA PHE A 373 0.42 -0.31 -21.80
C PHE A 373 0.09 -1.65 -21.17
N TYR A 374 0.70 -2.72 -21.70
CA TYR A 374 0.61 -4.08 -21.20
C TYR A 374 1.95 -4.50 -20.59
N ARG A 375 1.91 -5.30 -19.52
CA ARG A 375 3.12 -5.85 -18.88
C ARG A 375 3.72 -6.99 -19.72
N ILE A 376 5.01 -6.90 -19.99
CA ILE A 376 5.77 -7.90 -20.77
C ILE A 376 6.26 -9.00 -19.82
N ASN A 377 5.49 -10.09 -19.61
CA ASN A 377 5.95 -11.45 -19.20
C ASN A 377 4.85 -12.33 -18.60
N THR A 378 3.60 -11.89 -18.54
CA THR A 378 2.56 -12.69 -17.89
C THR A 378 1.93 -13.67 -18.88
N TYR A 379 2.03 -14.96 -18.54
CA TYR A 379 1.30 -16.05 -19.19
C TYR A 379 -0.18 -15.66 -19.27
N TYR A 380 -0.76 -15.63 -20.47
CA TYR A 380 -2.19 -15.38 -20.62
C TYR A 380 -2.95 -16.54 -19.96
N PRO A 381 -3.69 -16.33 -18.85
CA PRO A 381 -4.70 -17.30 -18.50
C PRO A 381 -5.67 -17.32 -19.69
N SER A 382 -5.78 -18.47 -20.35
CA SER A 382 -6.67 -18.73 -21.49
C SER A 382 -8.16 -18.70 -21.10
N LYS A 383 -8.52 -17.89 -20.10
CA LYS A 383 -9.90 -17.55 -19.81
C LYS A 383 -10.33 -16.51 -20.83
N ASN A 384 -10.78 -17.02 -21.98
CA ASN A 384 -11.68 -16.31 -22.86
C ASN A 384 -12.85 -15.76 -22.03
N GLU A 385 -12.85 -14.48 -21.66
CA GLU A 385 -14.10 -13.80 -21.37
C GLU A 385 -14.82 -13.57 -22.70
N SER A 386 -15.52 -14.62 -23.12
CA SER A 386 -16.45 -14.63 -24.23
C SER A 386 -17.77 -13.97 -23.83
N SER A 387 -17.74 -12.71 -23.41
CA SER A 387 -18.98 -11.98 -23.16
C SER A 387 -18.97 -10.69 -23.97
N CYS A 388 -19.91 -10.63 -24.92
CA CYS A 388 -20.19 -9.47 -25.75
C CYS A 388 -20.54 -8.25 -24.86
N PRO A 389 -20.28 -6.99 -25.31
CA PRO A 389 -19.41 -6.65 -26.43
C PRO A 389 -17.96 -7.02 -26.13
N ARG A 390 -17.22 -7.47 -27.16
CA ARG A 390 -15.77 -7.65 -27.07
C ARG A 390 -15.08 -6.28 -27.15
N MET A 391 -15.27 -5.47 -26.10
CA MET A 391 -14.56 -4.19 -25.91
C MET A 391 -13.15 -4.39 -25.38
N ARG A 392 -12.81 -5.60 -24.94
CA ARG A 392 -11.54 -5.96 -24.36
C ARG A 392 -10.88 -7.05 -25.20
N SER A 393 -9.61 -6.87 -25.51
CA SER A 393 -8.78 -7.85 -26.20
C SER A 393 -8.41 -9.01 -25.28
N ALA A 394 -7.83 -10.07 -25.84
CA ALA A 394 -7.30 -11.18 -25.04
C ALA A 394 -6.11 -10.77 -24.14
N ALA A 395 -5.45 -9.65 -24.46
CA ALA A 395 -4.33 -9.14 -23.70
C ALA A 395 -4.75 -8.24 -22.52
N TYR A 396 -6.04 -7.95 -22.37
CA TYR A 396 -6.56 -7.02 -21.36
C TYR A 396 -6.17 -7.40 -19.92
N GLY A 397 -6.01 -8.69 -19.61
CA GLY A 397 -5.54 -9.15 -18.30
C GLY A 397 -4.12 -8.69 -17.93
N ASN A 398 -3.33 -8.26 -18.91
CA ASN A 398 -1.97 -7.75 -18.73
C ASN A 398 -1.90 -6.22 -18.82
N LEU A 399 -3.03 -5.54 -19.07
CA LEU A 399 -3.10 -4.09 -19.16
C LEU A 399 -2.78 -3.46 -17.80
N VAL A 400 -1.80 -2.55 -17.76
CA VAL A 400 -1.36 -1.86 -16.55
C VAL A 400 -1.67 -0.37 -16.55
N ALA A 401 -1.87 0.23 -17.73
CA ALA A 401 -2.24 1.64 -17.82
C ALA A 401 -2.77 2.08 -19.19
N PHE A 402 -3.44 3.22 -19.21
CA PHE A 402 -3.59 4.06 -20.39
C PHE A 402 -2.88 5.40 -20.21
N ASN A 403 -2.31 5.94 -21.28
CA ASN A 403 -1.88 7.33 -21.35
C ASN A 403 -2.66 8.08 -22.43
N CYS A 404 -3.22 9.24 -22.05
CA CYS A 404 -3.87 10.17 -22.97
C CYS A 404 -3.03 11.45 -23.06
N VAL A 405 -2.59 11.79 -24.27
CA VAL A 405 -1.92 13.06 -24.56
C VAL A 405 -2.88 13.97 -25.28
N VAL A 406 -3.04 15.18 -24.76
CA VAL A 406 -3.80 16.25 -25.39
C VAL A 406 -2.89 17.48 -25.54
N CYS A 407 -2.96 18.14 -26.69
CA CYS A 407 -2.16 19.33 -26.95
C CYS A 407 -3.03 20.53 -27.24
N THR A 408 -2.67 21.67 -26.68
CA THR A 408 -3.15 22.99 -27.11
C THR A 408 -2.23 23.51 -28.20
N GLN A 409 -2.19 24.82 -28.45
CA GLN A 409 -1.39 25.38 -29.53
C GLN A 409 0.13 25.25 -29.29
N GLN A 410 0.60 25.39 -28.06
CA GLN A 410 2.05 25.36 -27.73
C GLN A 410 2.40 24.44 -26.55
N GLU A 411 1.40 23.80 -25.94
CA GLU A 411 1.60 22.94 -24.77
C GLU A 411 0.95 21.57 -24.97
N GLY A 412 1.56 20.55 -24.38
CA GLY A 412 1.04 19.18 -24.37
C GLY A 412 0.92 18.68 -22.94
N TYR A 413 -0.13 17.93 -22.65
CA TYR A 413 -0.46 17.40 -21.33
C TYR A 413 -0.67 15.89 -21.43
N MET A 414 0.11 15.11 -20.66
CA MET A 414 -0.03 13.65 -20.61
C MET A 414 -0.73 13.23 -19.32
N TYR A 415 -1.90 12.64 -19.47
CA TYR A 415 -2.69 12.06 -18.40
C TYR A 415 -2.48 10.55 -18.34
N HIS A 416 -2.25 10.05 -17.14
CA HIS A 416 -2.05 8.64 -16.82
C HIS A 416 -3.26 8.06 -16.10
N PHE A 417 -3.66 6.87 -16.52
CA PHE A 417 -4.77 6.11 -15.94
C PHE A 417 -4.25 4.72 -15.56
N PRO A 418 -3.92 4.46 -14.27
CA PRO A 418 -3.44 3.16 -13.83
C PRO A 418 -4.55 2.11 -13.89
N VAL A 419 -4.18 0.88 -14.27
CA VAL A 419 -5.08 -0.26 -14.37
C VAL A 419 -4.58 -1.38 -13.46
N PHE A 420 -5.46 -1.89 -12.61
CA PHE A 420 -5.18 -3.03 -11.73
C PHE A 420 -6.33 -4.03 -11.85
N GLU A 421 -6.01 -5.30 -12.08
CA GLU A 421 -6.99 -6.38 -12.31
C GLU A 421 -8.08 -6.03 -13.37
N GLY A 422 -7.72 -5.19 -14.35
CA GLY A 422 -8.64 -4.79 -15.41
C GLY A 422 -9.60 -3.65 -15.06
N GLU A 423 -9.46 -3.02 -13.88
CA GLU A 423 -10.17 -1.81 -13.48
C GLU A 423 -9.25 -0.60 -13.51
N VAL A 424 -9.75 0.53 -14.05
CA VAL A 424 -9.06 1.82 -14.00
C VAL A 424 -9.25 2.37 -12.58
N LEU A 425 -8.17 2.47 -11.81
CA LEU A 425 -8.24 2.77 -10.37
C LEU A 425 -8.57 4.23 -10.05
N SER A 426 -8.22 5.16 -10.94
CA SER A 426 -8.33 6.59 -10.67
C SER A 426 -8.78 7.39 -11.89
N LEU A 427 -9.31 8.59 -11.62
CA LEU A 427 -9.39 9.65 -12.61
C LEU A 427 -7.99 9.98 -13.14
N GLY A 428 -7.89 10.46 -14.37
CA GLY A 428 -6.60 10.70 -15.03
C GLY A 428 -5.72 11.71 -14.27
N LYS A 429 -4.51 11.30 -13.87
CA LYS A 429 -3.48 12.16 -13.25
C LYS A 429 -2.60 12.76 -14.35
N CYS A 430 -2.43 14.08 -14.39
CA CYS A 430 -1.45 14.70 -15.30
C CYS A 430 -0.04 14.39 -14.78
N ILE A 431 0.76 13.66 -15.56
CA ILE A 431 2.11 13.20 -15.17
C ILE A 431 3.24 13.94 -15.90
N SER A 432 2.95 14.65 -16.99
CA SER A 432 3.96 15.40 -17.74
C SER A 432 3.35 16.54 -18.55
N GLU A 433 4.09 17.65 -18.61
CA GLU A 433 3.80 18.82 -19.44
C GLU A 433 4.92 19.02 -20.47
N TYR A 434 4.54 19.15 -21.74
CA TYR A 434 5.44 19.36 -22.87
C TYR A 434 5.30 20.80 -23.34
N ASN A 435 6.41 21.52 -23.42
CA ASN A 435 6.43 22.89 -23.95
C ASN A 435 7.10 22.87 -25.31
N PHE A 436 6.34 23.20 -26.36
CA PHE A 436 6.81 23.16 -27.74
C PHE A 436 7.49 24.47 -28.14
N THR A 437 8.47 24.40 -29.04
CA THR A 437 9.18 25.62 -29.49
C THR A 437 8.32 26.50 -30.41
N SER A 438 7.34 25.90 -31.10
CA SER A 438 6.40 26.58 -31.99
C SER A 438 5.04 25.87 -32.00
N ALA A 439 4.06 26.41 -32.74
CA ALA A 439 2.71 25.85 -32.73
C ALA A 439 2.70 24.38 -33.19
N VAL A 440 2.14 23.49 -32.39
CA VAL A 440 2.06 22.05 -32.69
C VAL A 440 1.00 21.79 -33.77
N LYS A 441 1.34 20.93 -34.73
CA LYS A 441 0.43 20.47 -35.77
C LYS A 441 -0.03 19.04 -35.50
N HIS A 442 0.92 18.17 -35.18
CA HIS A 442 0.68 16.75 -34.95
C HIS A 442 1.57 16.20 -33.83
N VAL A 443 1.09 15.16 -33.15
CA VAL A 443 1.86 14.43 -32.15
C VAL A 443 1.71 12.93 -32.39
N ILE A 444 2.82 12.23 -32.31
CA ILE A 444 2.87 10.76 -32.29
C ILE A 444 3.62 10.30 -31.05
N LEU A 445 3.26 9.12 -30.57
CA LEU A 445 3.89 8.51 -29.42
C LEU A 445 4.69 7.29 -29.89
N GLU A 446 5.90 7.12 -29.39
CA GLU A 446 6.68 5.86 -29.36
C GLU A 446 6.63 5.28 -27.94
N PRO A 447 7.01 4.01 -27.69
CA PRO A 447 6.90 3.41 -26.36
C PRO A 447 7.49 4.29 -25.24
N CYS A 448 8.67 4.88 -25.46
CA CYS A 448 9.39 5.70 -24.50
C CYS A 448 9.51 7.20 -24.86
N LEU A 449 9.12 7.61 -26.08
CA LEU A 449 9.29 8.98 -26.60
C LEU A 449 7.98 9.58 -27.11
N LEU A 450 7.90 10.91 -27.09
CA LEU A 450 6.86 11.70 -27.73
C LEU A 450 7.50 12.54 -28.85
N HIS A 451 6.93 12.49 -30.05
CA HIS A 451 7.37 13.34 -31.16
C HIS A 451 6.28 14.34 -31.50
N ALA A 452 6.63 15.63 -31.42
CA ALA A 452 5.76 16.73 -31.77
C ALA A 452 6.26 17.36 -33.07
N LEU A 453 5.41 17.30 -34.10
CA LEU A 453 5.63 18.02 -35.34
C LEU A 453 5.04 19.41 -35.19
N THR A 454 5.90 20.41 -35.09
CA THR A 454 5.54 21.81 -34.94
C THR A 454 5.67 22.56 -36.26
N SER A 455 5.19 23.80 -36.30
CA SER A 455 5.29 24.66 -37.49
C SER A 455 6.73 24.90 -37.99
N THR A 456 7.73 24.67 -37.14
CA THR A 456 9.15 24.90 -37.44
C THR A 456 9.96 23.61 -37.60
N GLY A 457 9.46 22.46 -37.13
CA GLY A 457 10.17 21.20 -37.25
C GLY A 457 9.66 20.08 -36.34
N LEU A 458 10.47 19.04 -36.21
CA LEU A 458 10.21 17.87 -35.36
C LEU A 458 10.96 18.01 -34.04
N GLU A 459 10.21 17.89 -32.94
CA GLU A 459 10.68 17.91 -31.57
C GLU A 459 10.44 16.53 -30.95
N THR A 460 11.39 16.00 -30.19
CA THR A 460 11.31 14.66 -29.57
C THR A 460 11.60 14.74 -28.08
N TYR A 461 10.69 14.21 -27.27
CA TYR A 461 10.71 14.32 -25.81
C TYR A 461 10.71 12.95 -25.14
N THR A 462 11.34 12.84 -23.97
CA THR A 462 11.17 11.67 -23.08
C THR A 462 9.81 11.68 -22.40
N THR A 463 9.37 10.52 -21.90
CA THR A 463 8.06 10.34 -21.26
C THR A 463 8.20 9.80 -19.84
N ARG A 464 7.21 10.09 -18.98
CA ARG A 464 7.15 9.59 -17.59
C ARG A 464 6.19 8.41 -17.39
N ALA A 465 5.73 7.81 -18.48
CA ALA A 465 4.77 6.71 -18.45
C ALA A 465 5.20 5.57 -17.50
N ILE A 466 6.41 5.05 -17.70
CA ILE A 466 6.94 3.95 -16.87
C ILE A 466 7.19 4.36 -15.41
N HIS A 467 7.44 5.66 -15.16
CA HIS A 467 7.66 6.15 -13.80
C HIS A 467 6.35 6.15 -13.02
N ALA A 468 5.25 6.53 -13.67
CA ALA A 468 3.92 6.50 -13.08
C ALA A 468 3.39 5.07 -12.86
N ILE A 469 3.68 4.13 -13.78
CA ILE A 469 3.25 2.72 -13.66
C ILE A 469 3.84 2.04 -12.43
N ASP A 470 5.09 2.37 -12.08
CA ASP A 470 5.81 1.75 -10.98
C ASP A 470 5.95 2.66 -9.73
N GLU A 471 5.24 3.80 -9.67
CA GLU A 471 5.33 4.81 -8.59
C GLU A 471 5.03 4.20 -7.20
N GLU A 472 4.07 3.26 -7.14
CA GLU A 472 3.61 2.61 -5.91
C GLU A 472 4.30 1.26 -5.62
N ASN A 473 5.26 0.83 -6.45
CA ASN A 473 5.91 -0.47 -6.27
C ASN A 473 7.09 -0.37 -5.29
N GLU A 474 6.84 -0.71 -4.02
CA GLU A 474 7.87 -0.63 -2.96
C GLU A 474 9.09 -1.53 -3.22
N GLU A 475 8.95 -2.61 -3.99
CA GLU A 475 10.03 -3.56 -4.30
C GLU A 475 11.01 -3.02 -5.35
N LEU A 476 10.57 -2.11 -6.22
CA LEU A 476 11.36 -1.61 -7.34
C LEU A 476 11.81 -0.16 -7.12
N ALA A 477 13.10 0.10 -7.27
CA ALA A 477 13.55 1.49 -7.37
C ALA A 477 13.13 2.07 -8.72
N CYS A 478 12.58 3.29 -8.73
CA CYS A 478 12.20 4.02 -9.94
C CYS A 478 12.67 5.48 -9.84
N PRO A 479 13.11 6.13 -10.94
CA PRO A 479 13.38 7.55 -10.90
C PRO A 479 12.13 8.37 -10.55
N PRO A 480 12.27 9.56 -9.92
CA PRO A 480 11.14 10.38 -9.48
C PRO A 480 10.21 10.83 -10.62
N LEU A 481 8.91 10.93 -10.34
CA LEU A 481 7.90 11.34 -11.31
C LEU A 481 7.92 12.85 -11.57
N GLU A 482 8.33 13.64 -10.57
CA GLU A 482 8.33 15.10 -10.59
C GLU A 482 9.44 15.69 -11.49
N GLU A 483 10.39 14.87 -11.91
CA GLU A 483 11.49 15.28 -12.79
C GLU A 483 10.94 15.70 -14.17
N PRO A 484 11.28 16.91 -14.66
CA PRO A 484 10.74 17.42 -15.91
C PRO A 484 11.20 16.56 -17.09
N VAL A 485 10.34 16.41 -18.09
CA VAL A 485 10.68 15.74 -19.36
C VAL A 485 11.84 16.45 -20.07
N CYS A 486 12.55 15.69 -20.92
CA CYS A 486 13.70 16.18 -21.67
C CYS A 486 13.38 16.26 -23.16
N LEU A 487 13.67 17.40 -23.80
CA LEU A 487 13.74 17.53 -25.25
C LEU A 487 15.05 16.89 -25.72
N VAL A 488 14.97 15.70 -26.30
CA VAL A 488 16.13 14.88 -26.71
C VAL A 488 16.49 15.01 -28.19
N GLY A 489 15.60 15.57 -29.00
CA GLY A 489 15.79 15.78 -30.43
C GLY A 489 15.06 17.01 -30.95
N LEU A 490 15.72 17.79 -31.80
CA LEU A 490 15.18 18.97 -32.45
C LEU A 490 15.72 19.06 -33.88
N ARG A 491 14.85 18.94 -34.89
CA ARG A 491 15.24 19.02 -36.31
C ARG A 491 14.26 19.89 -37.10
N PRO A 492 14.73 20.89 -37.87
CA PRO A 492 13.83 21.74 -38.65
C PRO A 492 13.26 20.99 -39.86
N PHE A 493 11.98 21.23 -40.14
CA PHE A 493 11.29 20.77 -41.35
C PHE A 493 10.37 21.91 -41.84
N ILE A 494 10.30 22.11 -43.16
CA ILE A 494 9.53 23.20 -43.78
C ILE A 494 8.32 22.61 -44.48
N GLY A 495 7.22 23.36 -44.53
CA GLY A 495 6.03 22.97 -45.30
C GLY A 495 5.35 21.71 -44.78
N VAL A 496 5.53 21.36 -43.51
CA VAL A 496 5.05 20.09 -42.94
C VAL A 496 3.52 20.03 -42.94
N VAL A 497 2.98 18.91 -43.43
CA VAL A 497 1.55 18.63 -43.61
C VAL A 497 1.09 17.60 -42.59
N ASP A 498 1.78 16.46 -42.53
CA ASP A 498 1.40 15.31 -41.70
C ASP A 498 2.63 14.52 -41.18
N ILE A 499 2.42 13.66 -40.20
CA ILE A 499 3.41 12.76 -39.63
C ILE A 499 2.82 11.38 -39.35
N LEU A 500 3.51 10.34 -39.81
CA LEU A 500 3.12 8.94 -39.62
C LEU A 500 4.23 8.17 -38.89
N LEU A 501 3.81 7.24 -38.04
CA LEU A 501 4.71 6.32 -37.33
C LEU A 501 4.51 4.89 -37.85
N THR A 502 5.61 4.26 -38.24
CA THR A 502 5.69 2.83 -38.56
C THR A 502 6.53 2.13 -37.49
N LYS A 503 6.82 0.83 -37.64
CA LYS A 503 7.65 0.11 -36.66
C LYS A 503 9.08 0.65 -36.63
N SER A 504 9.60 1.04 -37.79
CA SER A 504 11.01 1.42 -37.96
C SER A 504 11.24 2.85 -38.45
N PHE A 505 10.19 3.58 -38.83
CA PHE A 505 10.31 4.92 -39.40
C PHE A 505 9.28 5.91 -38.86
N ILE A 506 9.71 7.16 -38.71
CA ILE A 506 8.85 8.34 -38.73
C ILE A 506 8.83 8.89 -40.15
N VAL A 507 7.64 9.07 -40.73
CA VAL A 507 7.47 9.64 -42.06
C VAL A 507 6.84 11.02 -41.92
N ILE A 508 7.52 12.06 -42.41
CA ILE A 508 6.98 13.42 -42.45
C ILE A 508 6.58 13.74 -43.89
N MET A 509 5.34 14.17 -44.06
CA MET A 509 4.81 14.67 -45.33
C MET A 509 4.98 16.19 -45.37
N SER A 510 5.53 16.70 -46.47
CA SER A 510 5.81 18.12 -46.65
C SER A 510 5.35 18.56 -48.03
N SER A 511 4.62 19.66 -48.05
CA SER A 511 4.17 20.29 -49.29
C SER A 511 5.04 21.50 -49.61
N SER A 512 5.45 21.60 -50.88
CA SER A 512 6.20 22.72 -51.44
C SER A 512 5.30 23.74 -52.15
N SER A 513 4.00 23.46 -52.27
CA SER A 513 3.08 24.31 -53.03
C SER A 513 2.70 25.58 -52.27
N ASP A 514 2.86 26.73 -52.93
CA ASP A 514 2.21 27.98 -52.52
C ASP A 514 0.68 27.76 -52.60
N PRO A 515 -0.11 28.03 -51.54
CA PRO A 515 -1.57 27.90 -51.54
C PRO A 515 -2.26 28.64 -52.70
N HIS A 516 -1.58 29.60 -53.33
CA HIS A 516 -2.07 30.40 -54.44
C HIS A 516 -1.63 29.92 -55.85
N ALA A 517 -0.73 28.94 -55.94
CA ALA A 517 -0.25 28.41 -57.22
C ALA A 517 -1.06 27.18 -57.66
N LYS A 518 -1.74 27.28 -58.81
CA LYS A 518 -2.45 26.14 -59.41
C LYS A 518 -1.46 25.28 -60.19
N PHE A 519 -0.89 24.28 -59.54
CA PHE A 519 -0.17 23.21 -60.22
C PHE A 519 -1.15 22.15 -60.73
N GLU A 520 -0.91 21.60 -61.92
CA GLU A 520 -1.80 20.59 -62.54
C GLU A 520 -1.68 19.19 -61.88
N ASN A 521 -0.66 18.95 -61.03
CA ASN A 521 -0.53 17.82 -60.10
C ASN A 521 0.49 18.22 -59.01
N PRO A 522 0.05 18.69 -57.84
CA PRO A 522 0.97 19.00 -56.73
C PRO A 522 1.64 17.71 -56.21
N GLU A 523 2.97 17.75 -56.10
CA GLU A 523 3.75 16.67 -55.50
C GLU A 523 4.11 17.02 -54.05
N GLU A 524 3.99 16.06 -53.16
CA GLU A 524 4.47 16.13 -51.78
C GLU A 524 5.79 15.37 -51.61
N THR A 525 6.61 15.85 -50.68
CA THR A 525 7.86 15.22 -50.29
C THR A 525 7.65 14.38 -49.03
N LEU A 526 8.02 13.11 -49.12
CA LEU A 526 8.03 12.15 -48.01
C LEU A 526 9.44 12.04 -47.42
N TYR A 527 9.61 12.51 -46.19
CA TYR A 527 10.83 12.32 -45.41
C TYR A 527 10.70 11.07 -44.54
N CYS A 528 11.30 9.96 -44.98
CA CYS A 528 11.30 8.70 -44.26
C CYS A 528 12.52 8.63 -43.33
N LEU A 529 12.32 8.88 -42.05
CA LEU A 529 13.35 8.94 -41.01
C LEU A 529 13.39 7.62 -40.25
N ARG A 530 14.48 6.86 -40.40
CA ARG A 530 14.63 5.58 -39.70
C ARG A 530 14.93 5.79 -38.22
N LEU A 531 14.13 5.20 -37.36
CA LEU A 531 14.23 5.29 -35.91
C LEU A 531 15.48 4.55 -35.39
N PRO A 532 16.21 5.15 -34.42
CA PRO A 532 17.26 4.45 -33.71
C PRO A 532 16.66 3.39 -32.79
N SER A 533 17.43 2.35 -32.49
CA SER A 533 17.04 1.40 -31.43
C SER A 533 17.10 2.06 -30.05
N ALA A 534 16.34 1.54 -29.08
CA ALA A 534 16.43 1.97 -27.69
C ALA A 534 17.86 1.83 -27.13
N GLY A 535 18.59 0.79 -27.54
CA GLY A 535 20.00 0.60 -27.19
C GLY A 535 20.94 1.64 -27.79
N THR A 536 20.69 2.09 -29.02
CA THR A 536 21.43 3.19 -29.65
C THR A 536 21.22 4.49 -28.87
N LEU A 537 19.95 4.82 -28.58
CA LEU A 537 19.61 6.02 -27.81
C LEU A 537 20.23 6.00 -26.40
N TYR A 538 20.20 4.86 -25.72
CA TYR A 538 20.89 4.65 -24.46
C TYR A 538 22.39 4.93 -24.59
N THR A 539 23.04 4.37 -25.62
CA THR A 539 24.48 4.54 -25.85
C THR A 539 24.83 6.01 -26.09
N ASP A 540 24.02 6.74 -26.85
CA ASP A 540 24.22 8.17 -27.12
C ASP A 540 24.07 9.02 -25.84
N MET A 541 23.04 8.73 -25.01
CA MET A 541 22.86 9.36 -23.70
C MET A 541 24.05 9.08 -22.77
N MET A 542 24.53 7.84 -22.73
CA MET A 542 25.64 7.44 -21.88
C MET A 542 26.99 7.97 -22.36
N ALA A 543 27.19 8.09 -23.67
CA ALA A 543 28.39 8.72 -24.25
C ALA A 543 28.51 10.17 -23.80
N LEU A 544 27.40 10.91 -23.79
CA LEU A 544 27.34 12.27 -23.25
C LEU A 544 27.55 12.27 -21.72
N GLY A 545 26.81 11.44 -21.01
CA GLY A 545 26.81 11.41 -19.54
C GLY A 545 28.16 11.01 -18.93
N THR A 546 28.84 10.01 -19.49
CA THR A 546 30.08 9.46 -18.92
C THR A 546 31.19 10.51 -18.87
N SER A 547 31.21 11.46 -19.82
CA SER A 547 32.16 12.59 -19.80
C SER A 547 31.97 13.51 -18.58
N HIS A 548 30.76 13.51 -18.01
CA HIS A 548 30.39 14.28 -16.83
C HIS A 548 30.37 13.48 -15.54
N ARG A 549 30.67 12.17 -15.56
CA ARG A 549 30.54 11.25 -14.40
C ARG A 549 31.18 11.79 -13.12
N PHE A 550 32.39 12.32 -13.21
CA PHE A 550 33.12 12.86 -12.07
C PHE A 550 33.16 14.39 -12.01
N SER A 551 33.00 15.07 -13.16
CA SER A 551 33.05 16.54 -13.23
C SER A 551 31.70 17.20 -12.88
N SER A 552 30.59 16.54 -13.19
CA SER A 552 29.23 16.94 -12.85
C SER A 552 28.35 15.70 -12.60
N PRO A 553 28.48 15.06 -11.42
CA PRO A 553 27.74 13.82 -11.11
C PRO A 553 26.22 13.95 -11.26
N GLN A 554 25.65 15.13 -11.00
CA GLN A 554 24.22 15.38 -11.19
C GLN A 554 23.81 15.27 -12.67
N THR A 555 24.62 15.81 -13.59
CA THR A 555 24.34 15.73 -15.03
C THR A 555 24.45 14.27 -15.51
N TYR A 556 25.44 13.53 -14.99
CA TYR A 556 25.56 12.09 -15.26
C TYR A 556 24.34 11.32 -14.77
N TRP A 557 23.91 11.56 -13.52
CA TRP A 557 22.72 10.92 -12.95
C TRP A 557 21.48 11.20 -13.78
N GLN A 558 21.23 12.46 -14.16
CA GLN A 558 20.08 12.83 -14.98
C GLN A 558 20.07 12.10 -16.33
N LEU A 559 21.21 12.05 -17.03
CA LEU A 559 21.29 11.34 -18.31
C LEU A 559 21.14 9.82 -18.14
N LEU A 560 21.70 9.26 -17.07
CA LEU A 560 21.59 7.84 -16.75
C LEU A 560 20.15 7.45 -16.37
N THR A 561 19.42 8.28 -15.62
CA THR A 561 18.02 8.02 -15.29
C THR A 561 17.09 8.14 -16.50
N GLU A 562 17.30 9.12 -17.38
CA GLU A 562 16.58 9.20 -18.67
C GLU A 562 16.85 7.95 -19.53
N ALA A 563 18.13 7.55 -19.65
CA ALA A 563 18.53 6.40 -20.44
C ALA A 563 18.00 5.08 -19.84
N HIS A 564 18.01 4.96 -18.51
CA HIS A 564 17.40 3.86 -17.78
C HIS A 564 15.88 3.81 -18.02
N GLY A 565 15.19 4.94 -17.99
CA GLY A 565 13.75 5.03 -18.26
C GLY A 565 13.37 4.51 -19.65
N VAL A 566 14.17 4.82 -20.67
CA VAL A 566 14.03 4.29 -22.04
C VAL A 566 14.10 2.76 -22.03
N LEU A 567 15.18 2.19 -21.47
CA LEU A 567 15.40 0.74 -21.42
C LEU A 567 14.38 0.01 -20.54
N ARG A 568 13.97 0.61 -19.42
CA ARG A 568 12.94 0.04 -18.54
C ARG A 568 11.61 -0.06 -19.26
N THR A 569 11.21 0.99 -19.97
CA THR A 569 9.95 1.01 -20.70
C THR A 569 9.88 -0.16 -21.68
N ILE A 570 10.86 -0.28 -22.58
CA ILE A 570 10.88 -1.32 -23.62
C ILE A 570 11.12 -2.75 -23.09
N THR A 571 11.60 -2.92 -21.85
CA THR A 571 11.76 -4.25 -21.23
C THR A 571 10.59 -4.66 -20.33
N SER A 572 9.81 -3.69 -19.83
CA SER A 572 8.77 -3.94 -18.83
C SER A 572 7.35 -3.84 -19.40
N VAL A 573 7.12 -2.93 -20.35
CA VAL A 573 5.79 -2.63 -20.89
C VAL A 573 5.78 -2.44 -22.41
N SER A 574 4.65 -2.71 -23.05
CA SER A 574 4.46 -2.51 -24.49
C SER A 574 3.03 -2.09 -24.81
N SER A 575 2.82 -1.38 -25.91
CA SER A 575 1.48 -1.15 -26.49
C SER A 575 1.07 -2.25 -27.48
N ASP A 576 2.03 -3.05 -27.94
CA ASP A 576 1.78 -4.26 -28.71
C ASP A 576 1.83 -5.47 -27.74
N PRO A 577 0.72 -6.18 -27.52
CA PRO A 577 0.66 -7.28 -26.57
C PRO A 577 1.54 -8.47 -26.96
N ASP A 578 1.88 -8.62 -28.25
CA ASP A 578 2.73 -9.71 -28.75
C ASP A 578 4.22 -9.33 -28.77
N TYR A 579 4.57 -8.14 -28.29
CA TYR A 579 5.96 -7.67 -28.24
C TYR A 579 6.79 -8.46 -27.21
N ALA A 580 8.00 -8.84 -27.62
CA ALA A 580 9.01 -9.39 -26.74
C ALA A 580 10.32 -8.57 -26.86
N PRO A 581 10.93 -8.19 -25.74
CA PRO A 581 12.17 -7.41 -25.74
C PRO A 581 13.33 -8.26 -26.26
N LEU A 582 14.28 -7.60 -26.93
CA LEU A 582 15.49 -8.27 -27.40
C LEU A 582 16.41 -8.58 -26.20
N GLN A 583 17.12 -9.70 -26.25
CA GLN A 583 18.05 -10.09 -25.19
C GLN A 583 19.10 -9.00 -24.90
N MET A 584 19.60 -8.32 -25.94
CA MET A 584 20.53 -7.19 -25.83
C MET A 584 19.94 -6.02 -25.02
N GLU A 585 18.64 -5.74 -25.19
CA GLU A 585 17.96 -4.65 -24.47
C GLU A 585 17.81 -4.97 -22.98
N VAL A 586 17.53 -6.24 -22.66
CA VAL A 586 17.48 -6.74 -21.28
C VAL A 586 18.86 -6.65 -20.61
N GLU A 587 19.94 -6.94 -21.34
CA GLU A 587 21.31 -6.82 -20.85
C GLU A 587 21.70 -5.35 -20.62
N LEU A 588 21.39 -4.46 -21.56
CA LEU A 588 21.59 -3.01 -21.38
C LEU A 588 20.77 -2.47 -20.21
N TYR A 589 19.55 -2.95 -20.01
CA TYR A 589 18.73 -2.57 -18.86
C TYR A 589 19.41 -2.97 -17.55
N ARG A 590 19.91 -4.21 -17.42
CA ARG A 590 20.66 -4.64 -16.24
C ARG A 590 21.92 -3.83 -16.01
N GLU A 591 22.65 -3.48 -17.08
CA GLU A 591 23.81 -2.60 -16.96
C GLU A 591 23.40 -1.19 -16.50
N SER A 592 22.30 -0.63 -17.00
CA SER A 592 21.79 0.66 -16.51
C SER A 592 21.43 0.62 -15.02
N CYS A 593 20.81 -0.48 -14.54
CA CYS A 593 20.56 -0.70 -13.11
C CYS A 593 21.87 -0.78 -12.31
N SER A 594 22.89 -1.45 -12.85
CA SER A 594 24.19 -1.55 -12.18
C SER A 594 24.88 -0.19 -12.01
N LEU A 595 24.79 0.68 -13.02
CA LEU A 595 25.37 2.02 -12.97
C LEU A 595 24.60 2.93 -12.00
N LEU A 596 23.27 2.80 -11.92
CA LEU A 596 22.47 3.50 -10.92
C LEU A 596 22.79 3.01 -9.51
N SER A 597 22.92 1.70 -9.32
CA SER A 597 23.36 1.11 -8.06
C SER A 597 24.72 1.69 -7.62
N GLU A 598 25.71 1.74 -8.52
CA GLU A 598 27.01 2.36 -8.24
C GLU A 598 26.89 3.84 -7.83
N TYR A 599 26.06 4.62 -8.53
CA TYR A 599 25.85 6.03 -8.22
C TYR A 599 25.28 6.21 -6.81
N TYR A 600 24.18 5.52 -6.52
CA TYR A 600 23.46 5.64 -5.26
C TYR A 600 24.26 5.07 -4.07
N LEU A 601 24.99 3.97 -4.23
CA LEU A 601 25.87 3.43 -3.18
C LEU A 601 27.10 4.31 -2.91
N CYS A 602 27.42 5.25 -3.81
CA CYS A 602 28.48 6.24 -3.61
C CYS A 602 27.95 7.60 -3.11
N SER A 603 26.66 7.71 -2.76
CA SER A 603 26.10 8.92 -2.16
C SER A 603 26.74 9.20 -0.80
N TYR A 604 26.83 10.48 -0.45
CA TYR A 604 27.46 10.91 0.80
C TYR A 604 26.51 10.77 1.98
N ASP A 605 26.68 9.71 2.76
CA ASP A 605 26.05 9.49 4.07
C ASP A 605 24.50 9.67 4.04
N ASP A 606 23.86 9.10 3.00
CA ASP A 606 22.40 9.10 2.80
C ASP A 606 21.89 7.64 2.70
N GLU A 607 21.18 7.19 3.74
CA GLU A 607 20.67 5.81 3.82
C GLU A 607 19.54 5.53 2.82
N ASP A 608 18.72 6.52 2.46
CA ASP A 608 17.62 6.36 1.50
C ASP A 608 18.18 6.13 0.09
N ASP A 609 19.23 6.88 -0.26
CA ASP A 609 20.00 6.65 -1.48
C ASP A 609 20.66 5.27 -1.46
N TRP A 610 21.28 4.84 -0.36
CA TRP A 610 21.90 3.51 -0.29
C TRP A 610 20.89 2.38 -0.46
N ASN A 611 19.70 2.51 0.14
CA ASN A 611 18.60 1.57 -0.05
C ASN A 611 18.13 1.54 -1.52
N THR A 612 18.04 2.71 -2.16
CA THR A 612 17.76 2.81 -3.60
C THR A 612 18.84 2.11 -4.43
N GLY A 613 20.11 2.27 -4.05
CA GLY A 613 21.25 1.57 -4.65
C GLY A 613 21.19 0.06 -4.48
N TYR A 614 20.72 -0.43 -3.33
CA TYR A 614 20.45 -1.85 -3.09
C TYR A 614 19.36 -2.38 -4.03
N LYS A 615 18.20 -1.72 -4.11
CA LYS A 615 17.10 -2.13 -5.01
C LYS A 615 17.57 -2.22 -6.47
N TYR A 616 18.32 -1.22 -6.96
CA TYR A 616 18.89 -1.28 -8.31
C TYR A 616 19.88 -2.43 -8.52
N SER A 617 20.65 -2.82 -7.49
CA SER A 617 21.54 -3.98 -7.58
C SER A 617 20.79 -5.31 -7.74
N VAL A 618 19.64 -5.44 -7.07
CA VAL A 618 18.74 -6.60 -7.17
C VAL A 618 18.14 -6.65 -8.57
N MET A 619 17.66 -5.51 -9.09
CA MET A 619 17.15 -5.38 -10.45
C MET A 619 18.22 -5.73 -11.50
N ALA A 620 19.48 -5.34 -11.25
CA ALA A 620 20.63 -5.70 -12.10
C ALA A 620 21.01 -7.19 -12.01
N LYS A 621 20.50 -7.92 -11.01
CA LYS A 621 20.84 -9.33 -10.69
C LYS A 621 22.34 -9.51 -10.41
N LEU A 622 22.92 -8.58 -9.65
CA LEU A 622 24.34 -8.62 -9.29
C LEU A 622 24.57 -9.38 -7.98
N SER A 623 25.63 -10.19 -7.97
CA SER A 623 26.14 -10.80 -6.74
C SER A 623 26.95 -9.79 -5.93
N PRO A 624 27.09 -10.00 -4.59
CA PRO A 624 27.89 -9.10 -3.75
C PRO A 624 29.34 -8.92 -4.22
N MET A 625 29.94 -9.97 -4.78
CA MET A 625 31.29 -9.91 -5.35
C MET A 625 31.38 -8.96 -6.55
N GLN A 626 30.38 -8.99 -7.43
CA GLN A 626 30.35 -8.11 -8.60
C GLN A 626 30.21 -6.64 -8.18
N ILE A 627 29.36 -6.34 -7.19
CA ILE A 627 29.24 -4.97 -6.65
C ILE A 627 30.57 -4.50 -6.05
N MET A 628 31.23 -5.33 -5.24
CA MET A 628 32.53 -4.98 -4.64
C MET A 628 33.59 -4.69 -5.71
N ASP A 629 33.68 -5.51 -6.76
CA ASP A 629 34.65 -5.31 -7.83
C ASP A 629 34.34 -4.06 -8.66
N ARG A 630 33.06 -3.78 -8.92
CA ARG A 630 32.60 -2.59 -9.63
C ARG A 630 32.90 -1.31 -8.85
N LEU A 631 32.61 -1.26 -7.56
CA LEU A 631 32.91 -0.09 -6.70
C LEU A 631 34.41 0.15 -6.57
N LYS A 632 35.23 -0.91 -6.45
CA LYS A 632 36.70 -0.78 -6.47
C LYS A 632 37.21 -0.22 -7.80
N LYS A 633 36.66 -0.69 -8.92
CA LYS A 633 37.01 -0.17 -10.25
C LYS A 633 36.62 1.31 -10.38
N LEU A 634 35.42 1.67 -9.93
CA LEU A 634 34.93 3.05 -9.92
C LEU A 634 35.83 3.97 -9.10
N GLU A 635 36.29 3.52 -7.92
CA GLU A 635 37.24 4.26 -7.09
C GLU A 635 38.57 4.50 -7.81
N GLN A 636 39.08 3.49 -8.54
CA GLN A 636 40.31 3.63 -9.33
C GLN A 636 40.13 4.62 -10.49
N GLU A 637 39.01 4.56 -11.20
CA GLU A 637 38.66 5.50 -12.28
C GLU A 637 38.54 6.94 -11.74
N ALA A 638 37.87 7.13 -10.60
CA ALA A 638 37.75 8.43 -9.95
C ALA A 638 39.12 9.01 -9.57
N LYS A 639 40.00 8.19 -8.98
CA LYS A 639 41.37 8.60 -8.62
C LYS A 639 42.18 9.03 -9.83
N GLN A 640 42.03 8.34 -10.96
CA GLN A 640 42.68 8.73 -12.22
C GLN A 640 42.16 10.07 -12.75
N ALA A 641 40.87 10.36 -12.53
CA ALA A 641 40.25 11.64 -12.87
C ALA A 641 40.54 12.77 -11.86
N GLY A 642 41.31 12.52 -10.80
CA GLY A 642 41.61 13.50 -9.75
C GLY A 642 40.45 13.73 -8.76
N CYS A 643 39.46 12.83 -8.74
CA CYS A 643 38.32 12.85 -7.83
C CYS A 643 38.47 11.76 -6.77
N ASN A 644 37.81 11.95 -5.62
CA ASN A 644 37.75 10.94 -4.57
C ASN A 644 36.30 10.54 -4.34
N VAL A 645 36.00 9.24 -4.46
CA VAL A 645 34.66 8.69 -4.27
C VAL A 645 34.66 7.83 -3.02
N LYS A 646 33.75 8.10 -2.09
CA LYS A 646 33.57 7.33 -0.85
C LYS A 646 32.39 6.36 -1.06
N TYR A 647 32.65 5.05 -1.06
CA TYR A 647 31.61 4.02 -1.20
C TYR A 647 31.51 3.09 0.02
N SER A 648 32.34 3.30 1.05
CA SER A 648 32.42 2.38 2.20
C SER A 648 31.09 2.31 2.98
N GLY A 649 30.42 3.45 3.17
CA GLY A 649 29.12 3.52 3.86
C GLY A 649 28.03 2.78 3.08
N GLY A 650 27.88 3.08 1.79
CA GLY A 650 26.93 2.39 0.93
C GLY A 650 27.23 0.90 0.76
N LEU A 651 28.51 0.51 0.63
CA LEU A 651 28.89 -0.91 0.57
C LEU A 651 28.59 -1.65 1.89
N LEU A 652 28.83 -1.00 3.04
CA LEU A 652 28.47 -1.55 4.35
C LEU A 652 26.95 -1.78 4.44
N HIS A 653 26.15 -0.78 4.03
CA HIS A 653 24.70 -0.87 4.00
C HIS A 653 24.20 -1.98 3.05
N TYR A 654 24.75 -2.04 1.83
CA TYR A 654 24.46 -3.07 0.84
C TYR A 654 24.74 -4.49 1.37
N LEU A 655 25.92 -4.71 1.97
CA LEU A 655 26.28 -6.01 2.53
C LEU A 655 25.43 -6.38 3.75
N LYS A 656 25.02 -5.40 4.56
CA LYS A 656 24.05 -5.62 5.64
C LYS A 656 22.72 -6.15 5.08
N LEU A 657 22.12 -5.48 4.08
CA LEU A 657 20.85 -5.91 3.50
C LEU A 657 20.97 -7.28 2.82
N CYS A 658 22.06 -7.52 2.08
CA CYS A 658 22.34 -8.83 1.51
C CYS A 658 22.43 -9.94 2.57
N LEU A 659 22.90 -9.64 3.79
CA LEU A 659 23.03 -10.61 4.86
C LEU A 659 21.66 -10.95 5.48
N VAL A 660 20.78 -9.96 5.57
CA VAL A 660 19.42 -10.10 6.10
C VAL A 660 18.54 -10.87 5.10
N ASP A 661 18.67 -10.57 3.80
CA ASP A 661 17.92 -11.22 2.72
C ASP A 661 18.50 -12.58 2.29
N CYS A 662 19.58 -13.06 2.93
CA CYS A 662 20.10 -14.40 2.65
C CYS A 662 19.15 -15.48 3.21
N ASP A 663 18.41 -16.14 2.32
CA ASP A 663 17.69 -17.38 2.61
C ASP A 663 18.63 -18.52 3.05
N ASP A 664 18.10 -19.52 3.76
CA ASP A 664 18.86 -20.67 4.29
C ASP A 664 19.67 -21.44 3.22
N ASP A 665 19.23 -21.39 1.95
CA ASP A 665 19.91 -22.02 0.80
C ASP A 665 20.92 -21.09 0.11
N ALA A 666 20.81 -19.77 0.28
CA ALA A 666 21.65 -18.76 -0.37
C ALA A 666 22.81 -18.33 0.53
N LYS A 667 24.02 -18.83 0.25
CA LYS A 667 25.22 -18.47 1.04
C LYS A 667 25.88 -17.20 0.50
N MET A 668 26.00 -16.19 1.36
CA MET A 668 26.84 -15.02 1.07
C MET A 668 28.31 -15.44 0.84
N PRO A 669 29.00 -14.89 -0.18
CA PRO A 669 30.42 -15.20 -0.42
C PRO A 669 31.32 -14.83 0.78
N VAL A 670 32.28 -15.71 1.10
CA VAL A 670 33.25 -15.53 2.21
C VAL A 670 34.03 -14.21 2.11
N ALA A 671 34.37 -13.78 0.90
CA ALA A 671 35.07 -12.51 0.69
C ALA A 671 34.21 -11.29 1.03
N ALA A 672 32.89 -11.35 0.78
CA ALA A 672 31.94 -10.30 1.14
C ALA A 672 31.76 -10.23 2.66
N LEU A 673 31.65 -11.39 3.33
CA LEU A 673 31.61 -11.46 4.80
C LEU A 673 32.89 -10.90 5.44
N ASN A 674 34.07 -11.22 4.91
CA ASN A 674 35.33 -10.64 5.39
C ASN A 674 35.38 -9.13 5.18
N ALA A 675 34.94 -8.63 4.02
CA ALA A 675 34.89 -7.19 3.77
C ALA A 675 33.92 -6.46 4.71
N LEU A 676 32.77 -7.07 5.01
CA LEU A 676 31.83 -6.58 6.02
C LEU A 676 32.50 -6.44 7.39
N LEU A 677 33.19 -7.49 7.85
CA LEU A 677 33.91 -7.46 9.13
C LEU A 677 35.08 -6.45 9.13
N ASP A 678 35.82 -6.35 8.04
CA ASP A 678 36.92 -5.38 7.90
C ASP A 678 36.40 -3.93 8.00
N MET A 679 35.27 -3.61 7.36
CA MET A 679 34.66 -2.28 7.41
C MET A 679 34.12 -1.95 8.81
N LEU A 680 33.46 -2.91 9.48
CA LEU A 680 32.98 -2.76 10.85
C LEU A 680 34.11 -2.59 11.87
N GLU A 681 35.28 -3.18 11.62
CA GLU A 681 36.47 -3.01 12.49
C GLU A 681 37.09 -1.60 12.36
N VAL A 682 37.00 -1.01 11.17
CA VAL A 682 37.52 0.34 10.88
C VAL A 682 36.56 1.44 11.37
N GLU A 683 35.25 1.22 11.31
CA GLU A 683 34.25 2.11 11.90
C GLU A 683 34.28 2.02 13.43
N LYS A 684 35.23 2.72 14.05
CA LYS A 684 35.24 2.96 15.49
C LYS A 684 34.09 3.90 15.85
N GLN A 685 32.87 3.36 15.99
CA GLN A 685 31.71 4.13 16.39
C GLN A 685 31.79 4.43 17.89
N SER A 686 32.29 5.62 18.26
CA SER A 686 32.27 6.05 19.66
C SER A 686 30.85 6.44 20.07
N GLY A 687 30.19 5.63 20.91
CA GLY A 687 28.94 6.00 21.58
C GLY A 687 27.62 5.61 20.89
N LYS A 688 27.66 4.72 19.88
CA LYS A 688 26.47 4.03 19.32
C LYS A 688 26.57 2.52 19.60
N PRO A 689 25.44 1.77 19.66
CA PRO A 689 25.47 0.32 19.76
C PRO A 689 26.28 -0.26 18.60
N PHE A 690 27.12 -1.26 18.89
CA PHE A 690 28.03 -1.81 17.88
C PHE A 690 27.21 -2.55 16.82
N LEU A 691 27.20 -2.04 15.59
CA LEU A 691 26.40 -2.59 14.49
C LEU A 691 26.64 -4.10 14.29
N LEU A 692 27.87 -4.58 14.51
CA LEU A 692 28.19 -6.00 14.43
C LEU A 692 27.33 -6.84 15.40
N SER A 693 27.05 -6.32 16.59
CA SER A 693 26.25 -7.02 17.61
C SER A 693 24.81 -7.24 17.13
N SER A 694 24.14 -6.25 16.52
CA SER A 694 22.79 -6.44 15.96
C SER A 694 22.83 -7.45 14.79
N LEU A 695 23.80 -7.33 13.88
CA LEU A 695 23.92 -8.25 12.74
C LEU A 695 24.13 -9.71 13.16
N ILE A 696 24.82 -9.97 14.27
CA ILE A 696 25.00 -11.31 14.84
C ILE A 696 23.67 -11.87 15.37
N LEU A 697 22.84 -11.03 15.99
CA LEU A 697 21.53 -11.42 16.49
C LEU A 697 20.53 -11.64 15.34
N GLU A 698 20.68 -10.93 14.23
CA GLU A 698 19.83 -11.10 13.04
C GLU A 698 20.25 -12.31 12.19
N SER A 699 21.56 -12.55 12.00
CA SER A 699 22.06 -13.53 11.03
C SER A 699 22.72 -14.76 11.68
N SER A 700 22.20 -15.94 11.37
CA SER A 700 22.79 -17.23 11.77
C SER A 700 24.16 -17.48 11.09
N LEU A 701 24.37 -16.95 9.88
CA LEU A 701 25.60 -17.13 9.10
C LEU A 701 26.82 -16.52 9.82
N LEU A 702 26.68 -15.31 10.38
CA LEU A 702 27.77 -14.67 11.12
C LEU A 702 28.13 -15.39 12.43
N ARG A 703 27.17 -16.10 13.05
CA ARG A 703 27.44 -16.90 14.26
C ARG A 703 28.39 -18.06 13.95
N GLN A 704 28.26 -18.63 12.76
CA GLN A 704 29.08 -19.75 12.30
C GLN A 704 30.37 -19.30 11.60
N PHE A 705 30.41 -18.08 11.07
CA PHE A 705 31.53 -17.56 10.29
C PHE A 705 32.50 -16.72 11.14
N SER A 706 33.78 -17.11 11.14
CA SER A 706 34.87 -16.35 11.79
C SER A 706 34.56 -15.91 13.24
N THR A 707 33.88 -16.77 14.00
CA THR A 707 33.37 -16.49 15.35
C THR A 707 34.46 -15.98 16.31
N GLU A 708 35.69 -16.50 16.25
CA GLU A 708 36.80 -16.03 17.09
C GLU A 708 37.24 -14.59 16.77
N ARG A 709 37.04 -14.14 15.54
CA ARG A 709 37.30 -12.74 15.15
C ARG A 709 36.18 -11.85 15.68
N THR A 710 34.92 -12.22 15.48
CA THR A 710 33.76 -11.43 15.93
C THR A 710 33.72 -11.32 17.46
N ILE A 711 34.00 -12.41 18.18
CA ILE A 711 34.18 -12.39 19.66
C ILE A 711 35.26 -11.37 20.05
N ARG A 712 36.43 -11.37 19.41
CA ARG A 712 37.51 -10.42 19.72
C ARG A 712 37.11 -8.96 19.44
N MET A 713 36.39 -8.72 18.35
CA MET A 713 35.90 -7.38 17.99
C MET A 713 34.94 -6.84 19.05
N ILE A 714 33.93 -7.63 19.45
CA ILE A 714 32.98 -7.23 20.50
C ILE A 714 33.68 -7.06 21.85
N GLN A 715 34.58 -7.97 22.23
CA GLN A 715 35.36 -7.83 23.47
C GLN A 715 36.20 -6.55 23.50
N ASN A 716 36.79 -6.16 22.37
CA ASN A 716 37.54 -4.92 22.28
C ASN A 716 36.62 -3.70 22.37
N HIS A 717 35.45 -3.74 21.72
CA HIS A 717 34.43 -2.68 21.83
C HIS A 717 33.97 -2.48 23.28
N ILE A 718 33.65 -3.57 23.99
CA ILE A 718 33.26 -3.54 25.41
C ILE A 718 34.39 -2.95 26.28
N LYS A 719 35.66 -3.30 26.01
CA LYS A 719 36.82 -2.78 26.77
C LYS A 719 37.08 -1.30 26.52
N ASP A 720 36.83 -0.83 25.30
CA ASP A 720 37.03 0.56 24.90
C ASP A 720 35.89 1.48 25.40
N GLY A 721 34.71 0.92 25.69
CA GLY A 721 33.55 1.61 26.28
C GLY A 721 33.78 2.07 27.71
N MET A 722 34.12 3.34 27.90
CA MET A 722 34.59 3.89 29.18
C MET A 722 33.55 4.07 30.32
N LYS A 723 32.26 3.68 30.20
CA LYS A 723 31.26 3.97 31.26
C LYS A 723 30.17 2.94 31.54
N MET A 724 29.59 2.27 30.55
CA MET A 724 28.52 1.25 30.72
C MET A 724 28.61 0.25 29.57
N VAL A 725 28.43 -1.05 29.87
CA VAL A 725 28.42 -2.11 28.86
C VAL A 725 27.03 -2.18 28.23
N ASP A 726 26.97 -2.15 26.90
CA ASP A 726 25.71 -2.22 26.15
C ASP A 726 25.07 -3.63 26.28
N ALA A 727 23.75 -3.66 26.48
CA ALA A 727 22.96 -4.89 26.56
C ALA A 727 23.04 -5.69 25.25
N LEU A 728 23.08 -4.99 24.10
CA LEU A 728 23.17 -5.59 22.77
C LEU A 728 24.47 -6.37 22.59
N ASP A 729 25.60 -5.79 23.03
CA ASP A 729 26.92 -6.41 22.96
C ASP A 729 27.00 -7.65 23.86
N CYS A 730 26.42 -7.57 25.07
CA CYS A 730 26.37 -8.70 25.99
C CYS A 730 25.57 -9.87 25.41
N LEU A 731 24.41 -9.59 24.82
CA LEU A 731 23.55 -10.60 24.22
C LEU A 731 24.23 -11.26 23.00
N ALA A 732 24.79 -10.45 22.09
CA ALA A 732 25.51 -10.95 20.92
C ALA A 732 26.72 -11.81 21.32
N LEU A 733 27.51 -11.37 22.31
CA LEU A 733 28.65 -12.13 22.82
C LEU A 733 28.21 -13.46 23.44
N SER A 734 27.10 -13.48 24.16
CA SER A 734 26.54 -14.68 24.79
C SER A 734 26.11 -15.70 23.74
N VAL A 735 25.40 -15.27 22.69
CA VAL A 735 24.99 -16.12 21.57
C VAL A 735 26.20 -16.69 20.84
N LEU A 736 27.26 -15.91 20.62
CA LEU A 736 28.51 -16.40 20.01
C LEU A 736 29.20 -17.46 20.88
N TYR A 737 29.26 -17.28 22.20
CA TYR A 737 29.84 -18.28 23.09
C TYR A 737 29.04 -19.58 23.13
N ILE A 738 27.71 -19.50 23.12
CA ILE A 738 26.81 -20.66 23.02
C ILE A 738 27.10 -21.43 21.72
N SER A 739 27.25 -20.73 20.59
CA SER A 739 27.57 -21.36 19.29
C SER A 739 28.90 -22.12 19.29
N LYS A 740 29.82 -21.79 20.20
CA LYS A 740 31.11 -22.45 20.40
C LYS A 740 31.11 -23.50 21.52
N GLY A 741 29.97 -23.74 22.17
CA GLY A 741 29.86 -24.64 23.32
C GLY A 741 30.50 -24.10 24.61
N LYS A 742 30.77 -22.78 24.68
CA LYS A 742 31.39 -22.11 25.84
C LYS A 742 30.32 -21.54 26.77
N ILE A 743 29.55 -22.43 27.39
CA ILE A 743 28.36 -22.08 28.18
C ILE A 743 28.70 -21.24 29.43
N LYS A 744 29.87 -21.46 30.04
CA LYS A 744 30.30 -20.70 31.22
C LYS A 744 30.58 -19.24 30.88
N GLU A 745 31.35 -19.01 29.81
CA GLU A 745 31.69 -17.69 29.32
C GLU A 745 30.47 -16.93 28.78
N ALA A 746 29.49 -17.65 28.20
CA ALA A 746 28.19 -17.08 27.85
C ALA A 746 27.46 -16.56 29.10
N GLY A 747 27.41 -17.36 30.17
CA GLY A 747 26.81 -16.94 31.44
C GLY A 747 27.50 -15.75 32.10
N GLU A 748 28.84 -15.65 31.98
CA GLU A 748 29.61 -14.48 32.43
C GLU A 748 29.28 -13.24 31.61
N ALA A 749 29.17 -13.35 30.28
CA ALA A 749 28.81 -12.25 29.40
C ALA A 749 27.41 -11.70 29.68
N LEU A 750 26.42 -12.57 29.92
CA LEU A 750 25.08 -12.19 30.36
C LEU A 750 25.07 -11.39 31.67
N GLY A 751 26.02 -11.66 32.56
CA GLY A 751 26.18 -10.99 33.85
C GLY A 751 26.82 -9.61 33.79
N LEU A 752 27.38 -9.19 32.64
CA LEU A 752 28.03 -7.88 32.49
C LEU A 752 27.04 -6.72 32.35
N CYS A 753 25.80 -7.01 31.94
CA CYS A 753 24.77 -5.99 31.73
C CYS A 753 23.90 -5.81 32.98
N GLU A 754 23.91 -4.59 33.53
CA GLU A 754 23.08 -4.20 34.69
C GLU A 754 21.72 -3.57 34.30
N ASP A 755 21.54 -3.15 33.04
CA ASP A 755 20.29 -2.54 32.55
C ASP A 755 19.25 -3.61 32.16
N SER A 756 18.41 -3.99 33.12
CA SER A 756 17.35 -4.99 32.91
C SER A 756 16.28 -4.56 31.92
N LYS A 757 15.97 -3.25 31.81
CA LYS A 757 14.87 -2.78 30.97
C LYS A 757 15.24 -2.88 29.49
N HIS A 758 16.37 -2.32 29.10
CA HIS A 758 16.82 -2.37 27.70
C HIS A 758 17.09 -3.82 27.26
N TYR A 759 17.55 -4.65 28.19
CA TYR A 759 17.76 -6.08 27.96
C TYR A 759 16.46 -6.84 27.64
N ILE A 760 15.35 -6.51 28.30
CA ILE A 760 14.02 -7.10 28.03
C ILE A 760 13.53 -6.68 26.64
N GLU A 761 13.64 -5.38 26.29
CA GLU A 761 13.25 -4.85 24.98
C GLU A 761 14.00 -5.57 23.84
N LEU A 762 15.31 -5.79 24.00
CA LEU A 762 16.13 -6.50 23.01
C LEU A 762 15.77 -7.99 22.88
N LEU A 763 15.52 -8.69 23.98
CA LEU A 763 15.13 -10.11 23.93
C LEU A 763 13.74 -10.29 23.31
N GLN A 764 12.86 -9.31 23.46
CA GLN A 764 11.57 -9.27 22.79
C GLN A 764 11.71 -9.02 21.28
N GLU A 765 12.59 -8.10 20.88
CA GLU A 765 12.93 -7.86 19.46
C GLU A 765 13.52 -9.11 18.79
N PHE A 766 14.47 -9.77 19.46
CA PHE A 766 15.15 -10.97 18.96
C PHE A 766 14.60 -12.27 19.57
N TRP A 767 13.29 -12.34 19.80
CA TRP A 767 12.64 -13.50 20.44
C TRP A 767 12.90 -14.85 19.78
N PRO A 768 13.12 -14.99 18.44
CA PRO A 768 13.39 -16.30 17.85
C PRO A 768 14.65 -16.97 18.42
N LEU A 769 15.57 -16.20 19.03
CA LEU A 769 16.77 -16.74 19.69
C LEU A 769 16.45 -17.52 20.97
N LEU A 770 15.26 -17.33 21.54
CA LEU A 770 14.82 -18.01 22.77
C LEU A 770 14.37 -19.44 22.51
N PHE A 771 14.21 -19.83 21.24
CA PHE A 771 13.64 -21.11 20.86
C PHE A 771 14.50 -21.81 19.81
N ASP A 772 14.52 -23.14 19.87
CA ASP A 772 15.14 -24.02 18.87
C ASP A 772 14.07 -24.91 18.24
N ASN A 773 14.23 -25.28 16.96
CA ASN A 773 13.33 -26.22 16.28
C ASN A 773 14.04 -27.57 16.03
N SER A 774 13.46 -28.65 16.57
CA SER A 774 13.96 -30.02 16.42
C SER A 774 14.00 -30.53 14.97
N ARG A 775 13.30 -29.87 14.04
CA ARG A 775 13.25 -30.19 12.60
C ARG A 775 14.40 -29.59 11.78
N LYS A 776 15.38 -28.93 12.40
CA LYS A 776 16.55 -28.28 11.75
C LYS A 776 16.23 -27.13 10.79
N GLN A 777 15.11 -26.44 10.97
CA GLN A 777 14.92 -25.12 10.36
C GLN A 777 15.79 -24.09 11.10
N ALA A 778 16.35 -23.11 10.39
CA ALA A 778 17.27 -22.15 11.00
C ALA A 778 16.57 -21.01 11.76
N LYS A 779 15.29 -20.75 11.49
CA LYS A 779 14.51 -19.67 12.10
C LYS A 779 13.14 -20.17 12.55
N VAL A 780 12.78 -19.89 13.81
CA VAL A 780 11.45 -20.17 14.37
C VAL A 780 10.50 -19.05 13.95
N THR A 781 9.32 -19.42 13.43
CA THR A 781 8.26 -18.47 13.06
C THR A 781 6.97 -18.78 13.83
N PRO A 782 6.08 -17.79 14.05
CA PRO A 782 4.81 -18.02 14.74
C PRO A 782 3.87 -19.00 14.02
N ASP A 783 3.98 -19.12 12.68
CA ASP A 783 3.11 -19.96 11.86
C ASP A 783 3.48 -21.47 11.89
N ASP A 784 4.73 -21.81 12.27
CA ASP A 784 5.24 -23.19 12.33
C ASP A 784 5.83 -23.50 13.72
N TRP A 785 4.94 -23.78 14.68
CA TRP A 785 5.31 -24.03 16.09
C TRP A 785 5.59 -25.51 16.42
N GLU A 786 5.54 -26.40 15.42
CA GLU A 786 5.61 -27.85 15.68
C GLU A 786 7.05 -28.30 15.98
N GLY A 787 7.27 -28.83 17.18
CA GLY A 787 8.58 -29.34 17.60
C GLY A 787 9.57 -28.28 18.08
N VAL A 788 9.04 -27.11 18.47
CA VAL A 788 9.79 -26.00 19.10
C VAL A 788 10.10 -26.31 20.57
N THR A 789 11.31 -25.99 21.02
CA THR A 789 11.78 -26.16 22.41
C THR A 789 12.56 -24.93 22.88
N LEU A 790 12.84 -24.81 24.19
CA LEU A 790 13.70 -23.75 24.72
C LEU A 790 15.14 -23.89 24.19
N SER A 791 15.72 -22.79 23.72
CA SER A 791 17.12 -22.76 23.30
C SER A 791 18.10 -22.79 24.47
N GLU A 792 19.36 -23.09 24.20
CA GLU A 792 20.45 -23.00 25.19
C GLU A 792 20.57 -21.58 25.81
N LEU A 793 20.23 -20.53 25.04
CA LEU A 793 20.16 -19.17 25.56
C LEU A 793 19.06 -19.04 26.62
N SER A 794 17.86 -19.56 26.34
CA SER A 794 16.75 -19.56 27.28
C SER A 794 17.09 -20.32 28.56
N VAL A 795 17.78 -21.46 28.47
CA VAL A 795 18.22 -22.22 29.64
C VAL A 795 19.19 -21.41 30.50
N LEU A 796 20.14 -20.71 29.89
CA LEU A 796 21.05 -19.80 30.59
C LEU A 796 20.33 -18.61 31.23
N LEU A 797 19.34 -18.03 30.53
CA LEU A 797 18.51 -16.94 31.07
C LEU A 797 17.69 -17.40 32.27
N ILE A 798 17.11 -18.60 32.23
CA ILE A 798 16.41 -19.19 33.38
C ILE A 798 17.35 -19.37 34.58
N ASP A 799 18.62 -19.72 34.35
CA ASP A 799 19.60 -19.86 35.45
C ASP A 799 20.04 -18.53 36.05
N LYS A 800 20.31 -17.53 35.21
CA LYS A 800 20.98 -16.26 35.58
C LYS A 800 20.06 -15.06 35.78
N LYS A 801 19.02 -14.94 34.95
CA LYS A 801 18.07 -13.80 34.90
C LYS A 801 16.62 -14.31 34.78
N PRO A 802 16.12 -15.10 35.76
CA PRO A 802 14.80 -15.74 35.67
C PRO A 802 13.65 -14.74 35.63
N VAL A 803 13.81 -13.60 36.29
CA VAL A 803 12.77 -12.55 36.36
C VAL A 803 12.62 -11.88 35.00
N GLU A 804 13.72 -11.44 34.39
CA GLU A 804 13.72 -10.81 33.07
C GLU A 804 13.18 -11.77 32.00
N MET A 805 13.58 -13.05 32.03
CA MET A 805 13.05 -14.07 31.13
C MET A 805 11.52 -14.17 31.23
N SER A 806 10.96 -14.14 32.44
CA SER A 806 9.51 -14.21 32.63
C SER A 806 8.76 -13.00 32.05
N ILE A 807 9.33 -11.79 32.19
CA ILE A 807 8.76 -10.55 31.66
C ILE A 807 8.82 -10.54 30.12
N VAL A 808 9.93 -10.97 29.54
CA VAL A 808 10.08 -11.11 28.08
C VAL A 808 8.99 -12.00 27.52
N LEU A 809 8.83 -13.20 28.08
CA LEU A 809 7.81 -14.16 27.62
C LEU A 809 6.39 -13.61 27.78
N SER A 810 6.07 -12.94 28.89
CA SER A 810 4.73 -12.36 29.07
C SER A 810 4.47 -11.24 28.07
N GLY A 811 5.45 -10.36 27.83
CA GLY A 811 5.32 -9.27 26.86
C GLY A 811 5.15 -9.74 25.41
N LEU A 812 5.76 -10.86 25.03
CA LEU A 812 5.54 -11.47 23.70
C LEU A 812 4.09 -11.89 23.47
N VAL A 813 3.37 -12.25 24.54
CA VAL A 813 1.95 -12.63 24.49
C VAL A 813 1.02 -11.42 24.64
N THR A 814 1.36 -10.47 25.52
CA THR A 814 0.41 -9.41 25.92
C THR A 814 0.68 -8.04 25.32
N GLU A 815 1.94 -7.69 25.03
CA GLU A 815 2.32 -6.36 24.54
C GLU A 815 2.58 -6.37 23.03
N ILE A 816 3.32 -7.38 22.55
CA ILE A 816 3.73 -7.52 21.14
C ILE A 816 2.77 -8.41 20.37
N GLU A 817 2.06 -9.31 21.06
CA GLU A 817 1.06 -10.24 20.50
C GLU A 817 1.60 -11.11 19.35
N THR A 818 2.90 -11.44 19.38
CA THR A 818 3.55 -12.27 18.35
C THR A 818 3.39 -13.77 18.61
N LEU A 819 3.28 -14.17 19.87
CA LEU A 819 3.12 -15.56 20.29
C LEU A 819 1.84 -15.72 21.12
N ARG A 820 1.23 -16.90 21.08
CA ARG A 820 0.04 -17.20 21.90
C ARG A 820 0.46 -17.85 23.21
N LEU A 821 -0.38 -17.74 24.23
CA LEU A 821 -0.18 -18.42 25.52
C LEU A 821 0.04 -19.93 25.35
N GLN A 822 -0.73 -20.57 24.46
CA GLN A 822 -0.61 -22.00 24.16
C GLN A 822 0.79 -22.37 23.66
N ASP A 823 1.35 -21.56 22.75
CA ASP A 823 2.63 -21.81 22.12
C ASP A 823 3.75 -21.90 23.17
N ILE A 824 3.76 -20.95 24.11
CA ILE A 824 4.74 -20.93 25.22
C ILE A 824 4.47 -22.05 26.21
N LEU A 825 3.21 -22.32 26.56
CA LEU A 825 2.85 -23.41 27.48
C LEU A 825 3.31 -24.79 26.98
N GLU A 826 3.11 -25.09 25.70
CA GLU A 826 3.55 -26.34 25.09
C GLU A 826 5.06 -26.54 25.24
N VAL A 827 5.85 -25.49 25.01
CA VAL A 827 7.32 -25.53 25.17
C VAL A 827 7.70 -25.86 26.62
N PHE A 828 7.07 -25.25 27.61
CA PHE A 828 7.35 -25.55 29.02
C PHE A 828 6.91 -26.97 29.40
N LEU A 829 5.75 -27.43 28.94
CA LEU A 829 5.22 -28.76 29.23
C LEU A 829 6.06 -29.88 28.60
N VAL A 830 6.66 -29.64 27.43
CA VAL A 830 7.63 -30.56 26.81
C VAL A 830 8.95 -30.55 27.58
N TYR A 831 9.39 -29.38 28.05
CA TYR A 831 10.71 -29.22 28.67
C TYR A 831 10.76 -29.72 30.13
N LEU A 832 9.72 -29.49 30.93
CA LEU A 832 9.67 -29.79 32.37
C LEU A 832 9.93 -31.26 32.76
N PRO A 833 9.33 -32.28 32.10
CA PRO A 833 9.53 -33.68 32.48
C PRO A 833 11.00 -34.15 32.38
N SER A 834 11.82 -33.49 31.57
CA SER A 834 13.20 -33.89 31.28
C SER A 834 14.23 -33.44 32.34
N ARG A 835 13.85 -32.60 33.32
CA ARG A 835 14.76 -31.92 34.25
C ARG A 835 14.34 -31.98 35.74
N MET A 836 13.80 -33.11 36.20
CA MET A 836 13.43 -33.33 37.61
C MET A 836 14.66 -33.24 38.55
N GLY A 837 14.81 -32.14 39.31
CA GLY A 837 15.92 -31.85 40.22
C GLY A 837 15.99 -30.37 40.65
N GLN A 838 17.13 -29.88 41.18
CA GLN A 838 17.31 -28.45 41.54
C GLN A 838 17.24 -27.50 40.33
N GLU A 839 17.45 -27.99 39.10
CA GLU A 839 17.27 -27.19 37.87
C GLU A 839 15.77 -26.96 37.57
N GLY A 840 14.91 -27.93 37.92
CA GLY A 840 13.45 -27.85 37.73
C GLY A 840 12.79 -26.76 38.57
N THR A 841 13.37 -26.38 39.72
CA THR A 841 12.80 -25.34 40.59
C THR A 841 12.88 -23.94 39.98
N LYS A 842 13.93 -23.64 39.20
CA LYS A 842 14.06 -22.34 38.52
C LYS A 842 13.12 -22.23 37.31
N ILE A 843 12.99 -23.31 36.53
CA ILE A 843 12.08 -23.36 35.38
C ILE A 843 10.63 -23.18 35.85
N GLY A 844 10.22 -23.88 36.91
CA GLY A 844 8.90 -23.71 37.52
C GLY A 844 8.67 -22.28 38.02
N TYR A 845 9.70 -21.63 38.59
CA TYR A 845 9.62 -20.24 39.01
C TYR A 845 9.41 -19.26 37.84
N VAL A 846 10.12 -19.44 36.73
CA VAL A 846 9.92 -18.62 35.51
C VAL A 846 8.52 -18.83 34.94
N LEU A 847 8.05 -20.08 34.87
CA LEU A 847 6.68 -20.39 34.41
C LEU A 847 5.62 -19.72 35.29
N GLN A 848 5.82 -19.72 36.61
CA GLN A 848 4.92 -19.05 37.54
C GLN A 848 4.86 -17.54 37.29
N LEU A 849 6.02 -16.87 37.23
CA LEU A 849 6.07 -15.42 36.97
C LEU A 849 5.52 -15.03 35.59
N PHE A 850 5.78 -15.86 34.57
CA PHE A 850 5.22 -15.67 33.23
C PHE A 850 3.69 -15.67 33.26
N LEU A 851 3.09 -16.68 33.89
CA LEU A 851 1.63 -16.78 34.01
C LEU A 851 1.05 -15.65 34.87
N GLU A 852 1.72 -15.28 35.98
CA GLU A 852 1.36 -14.10 36.78
C GLU A 852 1.32 -12.84 35.90
N GLY A 853 2.36 -12.61 35.09
CA GLY A 853 2.45 -11.45 34.21
C GLY A 853 1.40 -11.42 33.10
N VAL A 854 1.13 -12.56 32.45
CA VAL A 854 0.11 -12.64 31.38
C VAL A 854 -1.28 -12.29 31.91
N PHE A 855 -1.70 -12.91 33.02
CA PHE A 855 -3.04 -12.69 33.57
C PHE A 855 -3.20 -11.30 34.21
N ASP A 856 -2.16 -10.77 34.83
CA ASP A 856 -2.18 -9.41 35.38
C ASP A 856 -2.28 -8.35 34.27
N ASN A 857 -1.50 -8.50 33.19
CA ASN A 857 -1.53 -7.59 32.04
C ASN A 857 -2.86 -7.64 31.29
N TRP A 858 -3.44 -8.82 31.05
CA TRP A 858 -4.75 -8.94 30.42
C TRP A 858 -5.84 -8.21 31.20
N TYR A 859 -5.83 -8.31 32.53
CA TYR A 859 -6.76 -7.58 33.38
C TYR A 859 -6.49 -6.06 33.38
N HIS A 860 -5.22 -5.65 33.38
CA HIS A 860 -4.87 -4.23 33.33
C HIS A 860 -5.24 -3.57 32.00
N ASN A 861 -5.12 -4.30 30.88
CA ASN A 861 -5.52 -3.85 29.55
C ASN A 861 -7.05 -3.84 29.39
N ASP A 862 -7.74 -4.85 29.93
CA ASP A 862 -9.20 -4.92 29.96
C ASP A 862 -9.71 -5.37 31.34
N SER A 863 -10.19 -4.40 32.13
CA SER A 863 -10.76 -4.65 33.47
C SER A 863 -12.00 -5.57 33.47
N SER A 864 -12.61 -5.79 32.31
CA SER A 864 -13.74 -6.71 32.12
C SER A 864 -13.32 -8.11 31.67
N TRP A 865 -12.02 -8.31 31.43
CA TRP A 865 -11.48 -9.60 31.02
C TRP A 865 -11.75 -10.68 32.08
N SER A 866 -12.21 -11.83 31.60
CA SER A 866 -12.39 -13.06 32.37
C SER A 866 -12.17 -14.27 31.47
N PRO A 867 -11.67 -15.40 32.00
CA PRO A 867 -11.46 -16.59 31.19
C PRO A 867 -12.80 -17.09 30.65
N SER A 868 -12.91 -17.22 29.32
CA SER A 868 -14.11 -17.73 28.69
C SER A 868 -14.23 -19.24 28.93
N SER A 869 -15.46 -19.74 29.18
CA SER A 869 -15.71 -21.19 29.30
C SER A 869 -15.35 -22.01 28.05
N THR A 870 -15.14 -21.33 26.91
CA THR A 870 -14.72 -21.90 25.64
C THR A 870 -13.21 -21.97 25.44
N ASP A 871 -12.41 -21.25 26.23
CA ASP A 871 -10.95 -21.22 26.12
C ASP A 871 -10.29 -22.22 27.08
N SER A 872 -10.10 -23.44 26.58
CA SER A 872 -9.48 -24.55 27.34
C SER A 872 -8.05 -24.24 27.79
N HIS A 873 -7.29 -23.46 27.02
CA HIS A 873 -5.85 -23.26 27.25
C HIS A 873 -5.60 -22.28 28.38
N SER A 874 -6.35 -21.16 28.43
CA SER A 874 -6.27 -20.23 29.56
C SER A 874 -6.67 -20.89 30.88
N MET A 875 -7.68 -21.77 30.85
CA MET A 875 -8.08 -22.53 32.04
C MET A 875 -7.02 -23.54 32.50
N GLU A 876 -6.34 -24.20 31.57
CA GLU A 876 -5.19 -25.05 31.90
C GLU A 876 -4.04 -24.24 32.52
N ALA A 877 -3.70 -23.08 31.94
CA ALA A 877 -2.68 -22.19 32.50
C ALA A 877 -3.03 -21.71 33.91
N LEU A 878 -4.30 -21.36 34.17
CA LEU A 878 -4.77 -20.99 35.51
C LEU A 878 -4.61 -22.14 36.51
N LYS A 879 -4.94 -23.37 36.11
CA LYS A 879 -4.74 -24.58 36.94
C LYS A 879 -3.24 -24.82 37.22
N ILE A 880 -2.37 -24.63 36.23
CA ILE A 880 -0.91 -24.73 36.39
C ILE A 880 -0.40 -23.66 37.38
N LEU A 881 -0.82 -22.41 37.22
CA LEU A 881 -0.45 -21.31 38.12
C LEU A 881 -0.91 -21.59 39.56
N MET A 882 -2.17 -22.01 39.74
CA MET A 882 -2.73 -22.39 41.03
C MET A 882 -1.91 -23.49 41.70
N ARG A 883 -1.60 -24.58 40.98
CA ARG A 883 -0.78 -25.69 41.49
C ARG A 883 0.62 -25.24 41.88
N SER A 884 1.25 -24.37 41.08
CA SER A 884 2.56 -23.80 41.38
C SER A 884 2.55 -23.00 42.69
N LEU A 885 1.56 -22.12 42.86
CA LEU A 885 1.42 -21.32 44.06
C LEU A 885 1.12 -22.18 45.30
N LEU A 886 0.27 -23.22 45.17
CA LEU A 886 -0.03 -24.18 46.24
C LEU A 886 1.22 -24.97 46.66
N SER A 887 2.03 -25.41 45.69
CA SER A 887 3.31 -26.06 45.97
C SER A 887 4.26 -25.13 46.74
N GLY A 888 4.24 -23.83 46.44
CA GLY A 888 5.02 -22.82 47.15
C GLY A 888 4.65 -22.66 48.64
N LEU A 889 3.41 -22.97 49.02
CA LEU A 889 2.98 -22.98 50.43
C LEU A 889 3.58 -24.13 51.23
N VAL A 890 3.74 -25.30 50.60
CA VAL A 890 4.24 -26.52 51.26
C VAL A 890 5.76 -26.51 51.39
N ILE A 891 6.47 -26.01 50.37
CA ILE A 891 7.95 -26.02 50.30
C ILE A 891 8.59 -25.05 51.32
N LYS A 892 7.87 -24.02 51.79
CA LYS A 892 8.39 -22.95 52.68
C LYS A 892 8.70 -23.35 54.12
N ASN A 893 8.52 -24.61 54.52
CA ASN A 893 9.03 -25.11 55.80
C ASN A 893 10.57 -25.32 55.82
N ASP A 894 11.27 -25.17 54.69
CA ASP A 894 12.74 -25.20 54.62
C ASP A 894 13.32 -23.85 54.19
N SER A 895 13.88 -23.11 55.15
CA SER A 895 14.31 -21.70 55.10
C SER A 895 15.57 -21.41 54.27
N ARG A 896 15.82 -22.13 53.17
CA ARG A 896 17.07 -22.01 52.37
C ARG A 896 16.91 -21.55 50.91
N LEU A 897 15.69 -21.37 50.40
CA LEU A 897 15.45 -21.14 48.96
C LEU A 897 14.63 -19.90 48.61
N ALA A 898 14.36 -18.99 49.55
CA ALA A 898 13.63 -17.75 49.27
C ALA A 898 14.49 -16.80 48.40
N VAL A 899 14.38 -16.94 47.08
CA VAL A 899 14.83 -15.92 46.12
C VAL A 899 13.98 -14.68 46.38
N LYS A 900 14.56 -13.73 47.11
CA LYS A 900 13.97 -12.42 47.40
C LYS A 900 14.00 -11.59 46.12
N GLN A 901 12.92 -11.58 45.35
CA GLN A 901 12.64 -10.58 44.30
C GLN A 901 11.18 -10.76 43.82
N SER A 902 10.20 -10.28 44.59
CA SER A 902 8.87 -9.99 44.03
C SER A 902 8.93 -8.59 43.41
N LEU A 903 8.56 -8.48 42.13
CA LEU A 903 8.57 -7.23 41.35
C LEU A 903 7.52 -6.21 41.82
N SER A 904 6.45 -6.68 42.46
CA SER A 904 5.29 -5.89 42.88
C SER A 904 4.74 -6.37 44.22
N ASP A 905 3.91 -5.53 44.85
CA ASP A 905 3.16 -5.92 46.04
C ASP A 905 2.17 -7.04 45.67
N PRO A 906 2.31 -8.26 46.23
CA PRO A 906 1.48 -9.41 45.86
C PRO A 906 -0.02 -9.17 46.08
N ARG A 907 -0.38 -8.18 46.90
CA ARG A 907 -1.77 -7.77 47.15
C ARG A 907 -2.41 -7.01 45.99
N LYS A 908 -1.61 -6.54 45.02
CA LYS A 908 -2.06 -5.74 43.87
C LYS A 908 -2.17 -6.52 42.57
N LEU A 909 -1.65 -7.75 42.54
CA LEU A 909 -1.76 -8.63 41.38
C LEU A 909 -3.22 -8.99 41.08
N PHE A 910 -3.48 -9.26 39.80
CA PHE A 910 -4.79 -9.58 39.24
C PHE A 910 -5.84 -8.48 39.52
N GLY A 911 -5.39 -7.22 39.53
CA GLY A 911 -6.26 -6.06 39.73
C GLY A 911 -6.59 -5.68 41.18
N GLY A 912 -5.93 -6.29 42.17
CA GLY A 912 -6.05 -5.87 43.58
C GLY A 912 -7.43 -6.11 44.22
N LYS A 913 -8.15 -7.16 43.80
CA LYS A 913 -9.49 -7.52 44.33
C LYS A 913 -9.49 -8.19 45.72
N ARG A 914 -8.39 -8.11 46.48
CA ARG A 914 -8.28 -8.77 47.77
C ARG A 914 -9.19 -8.10 48.82
N PHE A 915 -10.11 -8.87 49.40
CA PHE A 915 -11.04 -8.38 50.42
C PHE A 915 -10.36 -8.06 51.75
N LYS A 916 -10.93 -7.13 52.52
CA LYS A 916 -10.37 -6.63 53.78
C LYS A 916 -10.50 -7.61 54.93
N PHE A 917 -11.54 -8.45 54.94
CA PHE A 917 -11.73 -9.46 55.99
C PHE A 917 -10.54 -10.44 56.08
N LEU A 918 -9.81 -10.64 54.97
CA LEU A 918 -8.62 -11.48 54.93
C LEU A 918 -7.45 -10.92 55.74
N ASP A 919 -7.44 -9.62 56.06
CA ASP A 919 -6.46 -9.03 56.99
C ASP A 919 -6.77 -9.38 58.45
N LEU A 920 -7.98 -9.87 58.74
CA LEU A 920 -8.42 -10.28 60.09
C LEU A 920 -8.30 -11.78 60.32
N LEU A 921 -7.73 -12.52 59.36
CA LEU A 921 -7.55 -13.98 59.42
C LEU A 921 -6.07 -14.35 59.47
N PRO A 922 -5.70 -15.48 60.09
CA PRO A 922 -4.33 -15.95 60.10
C PRO A 922 -3.82 -16.29 58.70
N PRO A 923 -2.53 -16.00 58.42
CA PRO A 923 -1.52 -15.41 59.32
C PRO A 923 -1.50 -13.86 59.33
N CYS A 924 -2.43 -13.18 58.65
CA CYS A 924 -2.41 -11.71 58.50
C CYS A 924 -2.86 -10.93 59.75
N ASP A 925 -3.52 -11.59 60.68
CA ASP A 925 -3.92 -11.05 61.98
C ASP A 925 -2.76 -10.98 62.99
N ASP A 926 -1.64 -11.66 62.74
CA ASP A 926 -0.45 -11.64 63.58
C ASP A 926 0.36 -10.33 63.38
N PRO A 927 0.66 -9.57 64.45
CA PRO A 927 1.49 -8.36 64.36
C PRO A 927 2.93 -8.60 63.88
N VAL A 928 3.41 -9.85 63.84
CA VAL A 928 4.73 -10.25 63.31
C VAL A 928 4.65 -10.63 61.82
N PHE A 929 3.47 -10.58 61.20
CA PHE A 929 3.26 -10.91 59.80
C PHE A 929 4.15 -10.08 58.87
N THR A 930 4.92 -10.78 58.03
CA THR A 930 5.72 -10.17 56.96
C THR A 930 5.14 -10.60 55.62
N PRO A 931 4.57 -9.68 54.80
CA PRO A 931 3.99 -10.01 53.50
C PRO A 931 4.95 -10.78 52.58
N GLU A 932 6.23 -10.45 52.66
CA GLU A 932 7.33 -11.06 51.88
C GLU A 932 7.49 -12.56 52.17
N CYS A 933 7.25 -12.98 53.42
CA CYS A 933 7.34 -14.39 53.80
C CYS A 933 6.13 -15.21 53.34
N HIS A 934 5.02 -14.56 52.97
CA HIS A 934 3.74 -15.19 52.60
C HIS A 934 3.27 -14.84 51.18
N ASP A 935 4.20 -14.55 50.26
CA ASP A 935 3.92 -14.17 48.87
C ASP A 935 2.91 -15.09 48.15
N SER A 936 3.16 -16.41 48.12
CA SER A 936 2.27 -17.39 47.47
C SER A 936 0.86 -17.42 48.06
N LEU A 937 0.72 -17.19 49.37
CA LEU A 937 -0.58 -17.15 50.04
C LEU A 937 -1.37 -15.92 49.60
N LEU A 938 -0.72 -14.75 49.60
CA LEU A 938 -1.35 -13.50 49.20
C LEU A 938 -1.75 -13.52 47.72
N LYS A 939 -0.91 -14.08 46.84
CA LYS A 939 -1.21 -14.27 45.42
C LYS A 939 -2.39 -15.21 45.19
N LEU A 940 -2.45 -16.34 45.91
CA LEU A 940 -3.59 -17.26 45.87
C LEU A 940 -4.88 -16.59 46.35
N GLN A 941 -4.84 -15.81 47.42
CA GLN A 941 -5.99 -15.04 47.89
C GLN A 941 -6.49 -14.09 46.78
N CYS A 942 -5.60 -13.30 46.17
CA CYS A 942 -5.96 -12.41 45.06
C CYS A 942 -6.55 -13.18 43.89
N LEU A 943 -5.95 -14.31 43.49
CA LEU A 943 -6.42 -15.15 42.39
C LEU A 943 -7.82 -15.70 42.66
N ILE A 944 -8.11 -16.23 43.85
CA ILE A 944 -9.44 -16.75 44.19
C ILE A 944 -10.47 -15.61 44.19
N CYS A 945 -10.11 -14.43 44.70
CA CYS A 945 -10.99 -13.25 44.70
C CYS A 945 -11.39 -12.77 43.28
N THR A 946 -10.69 -13.18 42.23
CA THR A 946 -11.08 -12.85 40.84
C THR A 946 -12.29 -13.64 40.34
N ASN A 947 -12.61 -14.78 40.96
CA ASN A 947 -13.56 -15.79 40.47
C ASN A 947 -13.22 -16.36 39.07
N TRP A 948 -11.94 -16.39 38.70
CA TRP A 948 -11.48 -16.98 37.42
C TRP A 948 -11.35 -18.51 37.42
N LEU A 949 -11.32 -19.15 38.60
CA LEU A 949 -11.18 -20.61 38.72
C LEU A 949 -12.54 -21.30 38.54
N ASP A 950 -12.55 -22.42 37.80
CA ASP A 950 -13.73 -23.26 37.62
C ASP A 950 -13.98 -24.17 38.85
N GLU A 951 -15.18 -24.74 38.94
CA GLU A 951 -15.57 -25.62 40.07
C GLU A 951 -14.61 -26.81 40.25
N SER A 952 -14.04 -27.30 39.14
CA SER A 952 -13.02 -28.36 39.14
C SER A 952 -11.71 -27.90 39.81
N ALA A 953 -11.17 -26.74 39.43
CA ALA A 953 -9.96 -26.17 40.05
C ALA A 953 -10.18 -25.83 41.52
N THR A 954 -11.33 -25.25 41.86
CA THR A 954 -11.68 -24.93 43.25
C THR A 954 -11.78 -26.18 44.11
N SER A 955 -12.37 -27.26 43.59
CA SER A 955 -12.44 -28.55 44.30
C SER A 955 -11.07 -29.18 44.52
N GLU A 956 -10.19 -29.11 43.52
CA GLU A 956 -8.79 -29.56 43.63
C GLU A 956 -8.02 -28.76 44.69
N LEU A 957 -8.17 -27.43 44.68
CA LEU A 957 -7.57 -26.54 45.68
C LEU A 957 -8.03 -26.89 47.10
N VAL A 958 -9.35 -27.07 47.28
CA VAL A 958 -9.96 -27.46 48.56
C VAL A 958 -9.37 -28.76 49.09
N GLN A 959 -9.26 -29.77 48.24
CA GLN A 959 -8.70 -31.07 48.62
C GLN A 959 -7.23 -30.93 49.02
N PHE A 960 -6.43 -30.25 48.20
CA PHE A 960 -4.99 -30.08 48.45
C PHE A 960 -4.71 -29.31 49.73
N VAL A 961 -5.42 -28.19 49.95
CA VAL A 961 -5.25 -27.36 51.17
C VAL A 961 -5.63 -28.16 52.41
N GLY A 962 -6.71 -28.94 52.37
CA GLY A 962 -7.15 -29.76 53.51
C GLY A 962 -6.21 -30.94 53.83
N GLU A 963 -5.50 -31.48 52.84
CA GLU A 963 -4.60 -32.63 53.03
C GLU A 963 -3.16 -32.24 53.37
N PHE A 964 -2.64 -31.14 52.80
CA PHE A 964 -1.19 -30.86 52.79
C PHE A 964 -0.76 -29.51 53.37
N VAL A 965 -1.68 -28.57 53.60
CA VAL A 965 -1.35 -27.22 54.10
C VAL A 965 -1.73 -27.10 55.58
N ASP A 966 -0.86 -26.50 56.39
CA ASP A 966 -1.16 -26.22 57.80
C ASP A 966 -2.43 -25.36 57.93
N GLU A 967 -3.27 -25.74 58.88
CA GLU A 967 -4.57 -25.12 59.13
C GLU A 967 -4.48 -23.59 59.31
N THR A 968 -3.39 -23.10 59.92
CA THR A 968 -3.13 -21.68 60.15
C THR A 968 -3.00 -20.88 58.85
N TYR A 969 -2.39 -21.47 57.82
CA TYR A 969 -2.17 -20.80 56.52
C TYR A 969 -3.28 -21.13 55.52
N GLY A 970 -3.84 -22.33 55.59
CA GLY A 970 -4.90 -22.81 54.70
C GLY A 970 -6.28 -22.26 55.02
N PHE A 971 -6.54 -21.80 56.25
CA PHE A 971 -7.88 -21.39 56.67
C PHE A 971 -8.48 -20.27 55.81
N SER A 972 -7.70 -19.21 55.51
CA SER A 972 -8.16 -18.11 54.67
C SER A 972 -8.51 -18.56 53.23
N LEU A 973 -7.74 -19.50 52.67
CA LEU A 973 -8.02 -20.10 51.36
C LEU A 973 -9.29 -20.98 51.40
N MET A 974 -9.51 -21.70 52.51
CA MET A 974 -10.69 -22.53 52.69
C MET A 974 -11.98 -21.72 52.78
N VAL A 975 -11.93 -20.59 53.48
CA VAL A 975 -13.06 -19.63 53.54
C VAL A 975 -13.37 -19.07 52.15
N LEU A 976 -12.35 -18.68 51.37
CA LEU A 976 -12.56 -18.14 50.01
C LEU A 976 -13.05 -19.19 49.01
N ALA A 977 -12.50 -20.40 49.06
CA ALA A 977 -12.82 -21.46 48.10
C ALA A 977 -14.16 -22.17 48.38
N GLN A 978 -14.73 -22.02 49.58
CA GLN A 978 -16.00 -22.63 49.97
C GLN A 978 -17.02 -21.59 50.46
N PRO A 979 -17.53 -20.71 49.58
CA PRO A 979 -18.42 -19.62 49.98
C PRO A 979 -19.69 -20.11 50.71
N GLN A 980 -20.19 -21.30 50.38
CA GLN A 980 -21.37 -21.88 51.02
C GLN A 980 -21.13 -22.33 52.48
N LYS A 981 -19.88 -22.59 52.87
CA LYS A 981 -19.49 -22.99 54.24
C LYS A 981 -18.72 -21.89 54.98
N ALA A 982 -18.40 -20.79 54.30
CA ALA A 982 -17.56 -19.72 54.82
C ALA A 982 -18.13 -19.10 56.09
N VAL A 983 -19.45 -18.92 56.17
CA VAL A 983 -20.15 -18.37 57.34
C VAL A 983 -19.96 -19.26 58.57
N ASP A 984 -20.20 -20.57 58.42
CA ASP A 984 -20.03 -21.55 59.48
C ASP A 984 -18.56 -21.65 59.92
N LEU A 985 -17.63 -21.69 58.97
CA LEU A 985 -16.19 -21.74 59.23
C LEU A 985 -15.69 -20.51 60.01
N LEU A 986 -16.14 -19.31 59.62
CA LEU A 986 -15.78 -18.05 60.29
C LEU A 986 -16.41 -17.95 61.67
N LEU A 987 -17.67 -18.35 61.83
CA LEU A 987 -18.36 -18.36 63.13
C LEU A 987 -17.69 -19.27 64.15
N ASP A 988 -17.23 -20.45 63.72
CA ASP A 988 -16.62 -21.44 64.60
C ASP A 988 -15.22 -21.05 65.08
N LYS A 989 -14.41 -20.36 64.24
CA LYS A 989 -12.98 -20.11 64.53
C LYS A 989 -12.58 -18.65 64.66
N HIS A 990 -13.15 -17.75 63.87
CA HIS A 990 -12.76 -16.33 63.82
C HIS A 990 -13.99 -15.39 63.71
N PRO A 991 -14.86 -15.34 64.74
CA PRO A 991 -16.13 -14.61 64.67
C PRO A 991 -15.96 -13.09 64.51
N THR A 992 -14.81 -12.53 64.90
CA THR A 992 -14.47 -11.10 64.74
C THR A 992 -14.31 -10.68 63.27
N ALA A 993 -13.92 -11.60 62.38
CA ALA A 993 -13.77 -11.35 60.95
C ALA A 993 -15.10 -11.37 60.19
N LEU A 994 -16.15 -12.00 60.77
CA LEU A 994 -17.44 -12.22 60.11
C LEU A 994 -18.13 -10.91 59.71
N LEU A 995 -18.07 -9.87 60.55
CA LEU A 995 -18.66 -8.57 60.20
C LEU A 995 -18.02 -7.98 58.95
N GLN A 996 -16.69 -8.06 58.83
CA GLN A 996 -15.99 -7.57 57.64
C GLN A 996 -16.26 -8.46 56.42
N TYR A 997 -16.39 -9.79 56.62
CA TYR A 997 -16.78 -10.72 55.55
C TYR A 997 -18.17 -10.39 54.97
N VAL A 998 -19.14 -10.10 55.84
CA VAL A 998 -20.49 -9.65 55.42
C VAL A 998 -20.42 -8.35 54.63
N GLN A 999 -19.55 -7.42 55.02
CA GLN A 999 -19.36 -6.13 54.31
C GLN A 999 -18.73 -6.30 52.93
N ASP A 1000 -17.79 -7.23 52.80
CA ASP A 1000 -16.96 -7.37 51.61
C ASP A 1000 -17.60 -8.26 50.53
N LEU A 1001 -18.32 -9.34 50.92
CA LEU A 1001 -18.69 -10.42 50.00
C LEU A 1001 -20.20 -10.67 49.84
N LEU A 1002 -21.00 -10.48 50.88
CA LEU A 1002 -22.38 -10.96 50.89
C LEU A 1002 -23.35 -9.94 50.30
N THR A 1003 -24.07 -10.37 49.26
CA THR A 1003 -25.01 -9.50 48.54
C THR A 1003 -26.37 -10.15 48.30
N THR A 1004 -26.47 -11.49 48.36
CA THR A 1004 -27.72 -12.19 48.04
C THR A 1004 -28.62 -12.37 49.26
N GLU A 1005 -29.94 -12.39 49.02
CA GLU A 1005 -30.95 -12.59 50.05
C GLU A 1005 -30.74 -13.88 50.86
N ALA A 1006 -30.40 -14.98 50.17
CA ALA A 1006 -30.23 -16.30 50.77
C ALA A 1006 -29.02 -16.36 51.71
N GLU A 1007 -27.88 -15.78 51.30
CA GLU A 1007 -26.66 -15.72 52.11
C GLU A 1007 -26.85 -14.84 53.35
N LEU A 1008 -27.50 -13.68 53.18
CA LEU A 1008 -27.78 -12.75 54.28
C LEU A 1008 -28.73 -13.36 55.32
N LYS A 1009 -29.76 -14.09 54.87
CA LYS A 1009 -30.64 -14.87 55.76
C LYS A 1009 -29.87 -15.96 56.52
N HIS A 1010 -28.98 -16.66 55.82
CA HIS A 1010 -28.18 -17.72 56.41
C HIS A 1010 -27.24 -17.19 57.50
N VAL A 1011 -26.55 -16.06 57.28
CA VAL A 1011 -25.72 -15.42 58.31
C VAL A 1011 -26.53 -15.01 59.53
N ILE A 1012 -27.67 -14.34 59.35
CA ILE A 1012 -28.51 -13.90 60.46
C ILE A 1012 -28.97 -15.11 61.27
N ALA A 1013 -29.44 -16.17 60.61
CA ALA A 1013 -29.87 -17.40 61.28
C ALA A 1013 -28.72 -18.12 62.01
N ALA A 1014 -27.53 -18.22 61.40
CA ALA A 1014 -26.37 -18.90 61.99
C ALA A 1014 -25.82 -18.16 63.21
N VAL A 1015 -25.69 -16.82 63.14
CA VAL A 1015 -25.26 -15.98 64.27
C VAL A 1015 -26.30 -16.01 65.39
N GLN A 1016 -27.60 -15.94 65.04
CA GLN A 1016 -28.69 -15.99 66.02
C GLN A 1016 -28.74 -17.33 66.75
N SER A 1017 -28.58 -18.46 66.04
CA SER A 1017 -28.50 -19.79 66.65
C SER A 1017 -27.35 -19.88 67.65
N LYS A 1018 -26.18 -19.31 67.33
CA LYS A 1018 -25.03 -19.27 68.25
C LYS A 1018 -25.22 -18.32 69.43
N ALA A 1019 -25.91 -17.19 69.22
CA ALA A 1019 -26.27 -16.27 70.30
C ALA A 1019 -27.32 -16.87 71.26
N ASP A 1020 -28.25 -17.67 70.75
CA ASP A 1020 -29.24 -18.39 71.55
C ASP A 1020 -28.56 -19.52 72.36
N GLU A 1021 -27.62 -20.26 71.76
CA GLU A 1021 -26.75 -21.24 72.46
C GLU A 1021 -25.92 -20.57 73.59
N GLU A 1022 -25.39 -19.36 73.37
CA GLU A 1022 -24.64 -18.55 74.36
C GLU A 1022 -25.57 -18.04 75.49
N ALA A 1023 -26.85 -17.77 75.19
CA ALA A 1023 -27.85 -17.35 76.17
C ALA A 1023 -28.31 -18.51 77.08
N ASP A 1024 -28.35 -19.73 76.56
CA ASP A 1024 -28.69 -20.95 77.30
C ASP A 1024 -27.55 -21.46 78.21
N HIS A 1025 -26.30 -21.02 77.98
CA HIS A 1025 -25.10 -21.39 78.75
C HIS A 1025 -24.35 -20.17 79.36
N PRO A 1026 -24.88 -19.52 80.40
CA PRO A 1026 -24.38 -18.23 80.93
C PRO A 1026 -23.06 -18.27 81.73
N GLU A 1027 -22.35 -19.40 81.82
CA GLU A 1027 -21.13 -19.52 82.64
C GLU A 1027 -19.84 -18.99 81.96
N MET A 1028 -19.89 -18.67 80.67
CA MET A 1028 -18.79 -18.05 79.90
C MET A 1028 -19.12 -16.58 79.63
N GLY A 1029 -18.64 -15.67 80.48
CA GLY A 1029 -19.08 -14.28 80.55
C GLY A 1029 -18.71 -13.32 79.41
N SER A 1030 -18.76 -13.70 78.13
CA SER A 1030 -18.77 -12.73 77.02
C SER A 1030 -20.06 -12.85 76.22
N LYS A 1031 -20.74 -11.73 75.93
CA LYS A 1031 -21.94 -11.68 75.05
C LYS A 1031 -21.51 -11.48 73.60
N THR A 1032 -20.59 -12.31 73.16
CA THR A 1032 -19.79 -12.08 71.95
C THR A 1032 -20.64 -12.19 70.68
N PHE A 1033 -21.54 -13.17 70.61
CA PHE A 1033 -22.37 -13.39 69.41
C PHE A 1033 -23.60 -12.47 69.38
N ALA A 1034 -24.16 -12.13 70.54
CA ALA A 1034 -25.24 -11.15 70.65
C ALA A 1034 -24.80 -9.73 70.22
N GLU A 1035 -23.58 -9.32 70.59
CA GLU A 1035 -22.99 -8.05 70.15
C GLU A 1035 -22.65 -8.08 68.65
N LEU A 1036 -22.13 -9.21 68.15
CA LEU A 1036 -21.87 -9.40 66.72
C LEU A 1036 -23.16 -9.34 65.89
N LEU A 1037 -24.25 -9.95 66.36
CA LEU A 1037 -25.56 -9.89 65.71
C LEU A 1037 -26.09 -8.45 65.64
N ASP A 1038 -25.98 -7.68 66.73
CA ASP A 1038 -26.35 -6.26 66.74
C ASP A 1038 -25.50 -5.44 65.74
N MET A 1039 -24.19 -5.68 65.67
CA MET A 1039 -23.32 -5.00 64.70
C MET A 1039 -23.67 -5.33 63.25
N ILE A 1040 -23.93 -6.61 62.93
CA ILE A 1040 -24.33 -7.05 61.59
C ILE A 1040 -25.68 -6.45 61.20
N LEU A 1041 -26.69 -6.52 62.08
CA LEU A 1041 -28.02 -5.96 61.81
C LEU A 1041 -28.00 -4.43 61.67
N ASN A 1042 -27.18 -3.74 62.46
CA ASN A 1042 -26.97 -2.29 62.32
C ASN A 1042 -26.26 -1.92 61.02
N HIS A 1043 -25.32 -2.73 60.55
CA HIS A 1043 -24.67 -2.53 59.26
C HIS A 1043 -25.66 -2.74 58.12
N LEU A 1044 -26.36 -3.89 58.09
CA LEU A 1044 -27.34 -4.23 57.06
C LEU A 1044 -28.49 -3.23 56.99
N ALA A 1045 -28.94 -2.70 58.15
CA ALA A 1045 -29.96 -1.65 58.18
C ALA A 1045 -29.50 -0.34 57.53
N ARG A 1046 -28.18 -0.06 57.50
CA ARG A 1046 -27.64 1.15 56.87
C ARG A 1046 -27.29 0.96 55.40
N SER A 1047 -26.95 -0.26 54.98
CA SER A 1047 -26.46 -0.55 53.63
C SER A 1047 -27.54 -1.05 52.66
N LEU A 1048 -28.60 -1.72 53.14
CA LEU A 1048 -29.65 -2.29 52.29
C LEU A 1048 -30.88 -1.38 52.18
N ASN A 1049 -31.68 -1.58 51.12
CA ASN A 1049 -32.98 -0.94 50.96
C ASN A 1049 -34.03 -1.57 51.89
N CYS A 1050 -35.13 -0.84 52.17
CA CYS A 1050 -36.12 -1.33 53.12
C CYS A 1050 -36.84 -2.60 52.67
N GLU A 1051 -37.01 -2.81 51.37
CA GLU A 1051 -37.69 -3.99 50.83
C GLU A 1051 -36.89 -5.28 51.10
N LEU A 1052 -35.60 -5.29 50.72
CA LEU A 1052 -34.70 -6.42 50.93
C LEU A 1052 -34.41 -6.64 52.42
N PHE A 1053 -34.23 -5.57 53.20
CA PHE A 1053 -33.99 -5.67 54.64
C PHE A 1053 -35.17 -6.31 55.38
N ASN A 1054 -36.41 -5.95 55.03
CA ASN A 1054 -37.61 -6.56 55.62
C ASN A 1054 -37.79 -8.03 55.22
N LEU A 1055 -37.22 -8.44 54.09
CA LEU A 1055 -37.32 -9.80 53.56
C LEU A 1055 -36.33 -10.76 54.22
N ILE A 1056 -35.14 -10.28 54.60
CA ILE A 1056 -34.07 -11.09 55.22
C ILE A 1056 -34.16 -11.19 56.75
N VAL A 1057 -34.73 -10.20 57.42
CA VAL A 1057 -34.79 -10.17 58.90
C VAL A 1057 -35.99 -10.97 59.43
N PRO A 1058 -35.82 -11.84 60.45
CA PRO A 1058 -36.91 -12.60 61.06
C PRO A 1058 -38.07 -11.74 61.60
N GLN A 1059 -39.26 -12.34 61.72
CA GLN A 1059 -40.43 -11.66 62.30
C GLN A 1059 -40.36 -11.72 63.83
N GLY A 1060 -40.08 -10.59 64.48
CA GLY A 1060 -40.04 -10.45 65.93
C GLY A 1060 -39.98 -8.98 66.37
N LYS A 1061 -40.54 -8.65 67.55
CA LYS A 1061 -40.55 -7.26 68.09
C LYS A 1061 -39.15 -6.74 68.38
N GLU A 1062 -38.21 -7.63 68.68
CA GLU A 1062 -36.81 -7.31 68.93
C GLU A 1062 -36.09 -6.69 67.71
N PHE A 1063 -36.61 -6.91 66.49
CA PHE A 1063 -36.00 -6.38 65.27
C PHE A 1063 -36.62 -5.06 64.76
N ASP A 1064 -37.69 -4.58 65.38
CA ASP A 1064 -38.43 -3.39 64.92
C ASP A 1064 -37.58 -2.11 64.96
N CYS A 1065 -36.64 -2.02 65.92
CA CYS A 1065 -35.74 -0.87 66.03
C CYS A 1065 -34.79 -0.75 64.81
N TYR A 1066 -34.33 -1.87 64.24
CA TYR A 1066 -33.48 -1.88 63.05
C TYR A 1066 -34.28 -1.56 61.78
N LYS A 1067 -35.55 -2.02 61.69
CA LYS A 1067 -36.46 -1.65 60.58
C LYS A 1067 -36.73 -0.15 60.53
N VAL A 1068 -36.83 0.50 61.68
CA VAL A 1068 -36.94 1.97 61.76
C VAL A 1068 -35.65 2.65 61.33
N ARG A 1069 -34.49 2.15 61.79
CA ARG A 1069 -33.17 2.66 61.37
C ARG A 1069 -32.95 2.52 59.86
N CYS A 1070 -33.40 1.43 59.24
CA CYS A 1070 -33.31 1.22 57.80
C CYS A 1070 -34.12 2.24 57.00
N ARG A 1071 -35.36 2.54 57.42
CA ARG A 1071 -36.18 3.60 56.81
C ARG A 1071 -35.52 4.99 56.93
N GLN A 1072 -34.87 5.26 58.05
CA GLN A 1072 -34.15 6.51 58.25
C GLN A 1072 -32.91 6.60 57.34
N ALA A 1073 -32.17 5.50 57.19
CA ALA A 1073 -31.00 5.43 56.31
C ALA A 1073 -31.38 5.56 54.82
N GLU A 1074 -32.45 4.89 54.38
CA GLU A 1074 -32.97 5.00 53.01
C GLU A 1074 -33.46 6.43 52.71
N HIS A 1075 -34.17 7.06 53.65
CA HIS A 1075 -34.58 8.45 53.49
C HIS A 1075 -33.37 9.41 53.39
N ALA A 1076 -32.32 9.18 54.21
CA ALA A 1076 -31.10 9.97 54.15
C ALA A 1076 -30.33 9.78 52.83
N ASN A 1077 -30.25 8.55 52.31
CA ASN A 1077 -29.63 8.25 51.02
C ASN A 1077 -30.44 8.84 49.84
N HIS A 1078 -31.77 8.78 49.89
CA HIS A 1078 -32.62 9.42 48.90
C HIS A 1078 -32.44 10.95 48.87
N ILE A 1079 -32.32 11.59 50.03
CA ILE A 1079 -32.00 13.03 50.13
C ILE A 1079 -30.60 13.30 49.55
N LYS A 1080 -29.60 12.47 49.87
CA LYS A 1080 -28.23 12.59 49.34
C LYS A 1080 -28.21 12.49 47.81
N GLU A 1081 -28.90 11.53 47.22
CA GLU A 1081 -29.02 11.40 45.76
C GLU A 1081 -29.76 12.58 45.15
N MET A 1082 -30.85 13.06 45.78
CA MET A 1082 -31.58 14.23 45.33
C MET A 1082 -30.69 15.49 45.35
N ILE A 1083 -29.83 15.65 46.37
CA ILE A 1083 -28.82 16.71 46.44
C ILE A 1083 -27.76 16.53 45.35
N MET A 1084 -27.26 15.32 45.12
CA MET A 1084 -26.28 15.04 44.08
C MET A 1084 -26.82 15.30 42.68
N VAL A 1085 -28.03 14.83 42.36
CA VAL A 1085 -28.70 15.07 41.07
C VAL A 1085 -29.02 16.55 40.88
N SER A 1086 -29.48 17.23 41.94
CA SER A 1086 -29.69 18.67 41.91
C SER A 1086 -28.38 19.44 41.71
N GLY A 1087 -27.29 19.00 42.37
CA GLY A 1087 -25.94 19.56 42.22
C GLY A 1087 -25.37 19.34 40.81
N HIS A 1088 -25.54 18.16 40.22
CA HIS A 1088 -25.16 17.88 38.84
C HIS A 1088 -25.99 18.72 37.85
N ARG A 1089 -27.30 18.90 38.09
CA ARG A 1089 -28.14 19.80 37.28
C ARG A 1089 -27.71 21.25 37.38
N LEU A 1090 -27.29 21.70 38.57
CA LEU A 1090 -26.80 23.06 38.84
C LEU A 1090 -25.43 23.30 38.17
N MET A 1091 -24.52 22.33 38.27
CA MET A 1091 -23.22 22.33 37.59
C MET A 1091 -23.38 22.37 36.06
N ALA A 1092 -24.33 21.60 35.52
CA ALA A 1092 -24.68 21.62 34.10
C ALA A 1092 -25.31 22.94 33.64
N THR A 1093 -26.07 23.63 34.50
CA THR A 1093 -26.62 24.98 34.16
C THR A 1093 -25.57 26.09 34.26
N MET A 1094 -24.52 25.90 35.07
CA MET A 1094 -23.44 26.88 35.26
C MET A 1094 -22.24 26.70 34.32
N ASN A 1095 -22.26 25.71 33.41
CA ASN A 1095 -21.20 25.43 32.43
C ASN A 1095 -19.79 25.29 33.05
N LEU A 1096 -19.73 24.83 34.31
CA LEU A 1096 -18.49 24.47 34.98
C LEU A 1096 -18.19 23.02 34.59
N LYS A 1097 -17.22 22.82 33.67
CA LYS A 1097 -16.69 21.49 33.37
C LYS A 1097 -16.25 20.85 34.69
N SER A 1098 -16.83 19.71 35.02
CA SER A 1098 -16.54 18.96 36.25
C SER A 1098 -15.05 18.63 36.32
N PHE A 1099 -14.41 18.98 37.43
CA PHE A 1099 -13.18 18.33 37.86
C PHE A 1099 -13.57 16.97 38.44
N THR A 1100 -13.24 15.92 37.70
CA THR A 1100 -12.99 14.58 38.25
C THR A 1100 -11.69 14.13 37.62
#